data_AF-A0A2P6N9U6-F1
#
_entry.id   AF-A0A2P6N9U6-F1
#
_cell.length_a   1.000
_cell.length_b   1.000
_cell.length_c   1.000
_cell.angle_alpha   90.00
_cell.angle_beta   90.00
_cell.angle_gamma   90.00
#
_symmetry.space_group_name_H-M   'P 1'
#
loop_
_entity.id
_entity.type
_entity.pdbx_description
1 polymer ?
#
loop_
_entity_poly.entity_id
_entity_poly.type
_entity_poly.pdbx_seq_one_letter_code
_entity_poly.pdbx_strand_id
1 'polypeptide(L)'
;MSARLFLFLSVCVSFSVADDCYFLNSCEDATLSFSQCWNCTSGQTLPTAESTIIFQSVDNVTLSNMTLVVRDIHIRDSQLTWTQSNVSSFNFFVTSSTFILNASTVLIRQDLSVQSNSSDMRFIDSTLYCTTASFNLTRLSFSSEWTHLNTFNSTLTRLIGSTLNVGSQVVWSGDLTASSSIVVHIPKEDVLVSITSSNSSVTLDDTSIIGPLTWLAGSFFISNCTLDSSPPSIAPNTTSSISNTSGLLHAFHWTYRSSMFYIGDTTISGTWSLQSITNNMLQRIDGSSALHLGGRWVISELRAKELTMDEFDPHNTWMEQNILDVQRLIIHRLVLSTSYFYLNVSRSTSYTIDEIYSEINSDWTSTPVRGGIPTHFSDSIRTTSECSKWVSDYNMSIVYNETALYVTYVPPTPNITYGWSDGIYTSFLYAGHSYWSTYCTDDYLEHYHLIIEDGDHRRVINNIYLTSSLPDENSCTYKKVKVYLESKGGGEKTRSIPLEVEILPADVLFARYYPWGFYNDTESRMTALAGTDSGKVQIWWNATEIPSICGYEAQQLYFGNQSVAVSQGRFTYRATRERKMSSPCAITYYAVPAVSVVYTKEGRNIKSSPFVPQDQSYPTSTTYNFYRNLVPVDASITPDHFNLRVIQAYSSSNFKTLQADDVPNIQCACGSFVLVVQIYDLDGTILTSFSLSKTIVQTYTYIAYGRYVMYVTGACTSSILFDSYGGYGRTIRSELVLKEEPPSPLRWIIPVSIVGGLIVVAGAVVTFILVKKRLRHNYYRLE
;
A
#
# COMPACT_ATOMS: atom_id res chain seq x y z
N MET A 1 63.22 -44.65 69.59
CA MET A 1 63.93 -44.19 68.36
C MET A 1 63.89 -45.33 67.37
N SER A 2 63.41 -45.26 66.14
CA SER A 2 62.80 -44.19 65.34
C SER A 2 61.80 -44.88 64.40
N ALA A 3 60.52 -44.71 64.67
CA ALA A 3 59.39 -45.28 63.92
C ALA A 3 59.11 -44.51 62.60
N ARG A 4 60.16 -44.13 61.86
CA ARG A 4 60.01 -43.28 60.65
C ARG A 4 60.55 -43.89 59.36
N LEU A 5 61.05 -45.12 59.37
CA LEU A 5 61.55 -45.77 58.14
C LEU A 5 60.57 -46.78 57.51
N PHE A 6 59.54 -47.23 58.26
CA PHE A 6 58.59 -48.24 57.76
C PHE A 6 57.33 -47.66 57.11
N LEU A 7 57.11 -46.35 57.20
CA LEU A 7 55.98 -45.67 56.56
C LEU A 7 56.32 -45.14 55.15
N PHE A 8 57.57 -45.27 54.71
CA PHE A 8 58.01 -44.96 53.34
C PHE A 8 58.03 -46.18 52.41
N LEU A 9 57.82 -47.39 52.93
CA LEU A 9 57.75 -48.63 52.15
C LEU A 9 56.32 -49.14 51.91
N SER A 10 55.28 -48.41 52.34
CA SER A 10 53.87 -48.69 51.99
C SER A 10 53.36 -47.83 50.83
N VAL A 11 54.22 -47.00 50.23
CA VAL A 11 54.00 -46.41 48.90
C VAL A 11 54.71 -47.31 47.88
N CYS A 12 54.37 -48.60 47.91
CA CYS A 12 54.57 -49.47 46.76
C CYS A 12 53.64 -48.95 45.66
N VAL A 13 54.18 -48.06 44.82
CA VAL A 13 54.14 -48.18 43.35
C VAL A 13 52.98 -49.06 42.88
N SER A 14 51.76 -48.55 43.02
CA SER A 14 50.63 -48.94 42.18
C SER A 14 50.62 -47.97 41.01
N PHE A 15 51.74 -47.90 40.28
CA PHE A 15 51.70 -47.34 38.94
C PHE A 15 50.96 -48.37 38.11
N SER A 16 49.65 -48.14 37.95
CA SER A 16 48.85 -48.72 36.89
C SER A 16 49.50 -48.28 35.57
N VAL A 17 50.47 -49.06 35.10
CA VAL A 17 50.98 -48.93 33.75
C VAL A 17 49.81 -49.34 32.85
N ALA A 18 49.33 -48.43 32.00
CA ALA A 18 48.37 -48.81 30.98
C ALA A 18 49.05 -49.86 30.09
N ASP A 19 48.59 -51.10 30.14
CA ASP A 19 49.10 -52.16 29.26
C ASP A 19 48.66 -51.81 27.82
N ASP A 20 49.63 -51.42 26.99
CA ASP A 20 49.44 -51.28 25.54
C ASP A 20 49.34 -52.69 24.94
N CYS A 21 48.23 -52.99 24.25
CA CYS A 21 48.01 -54.28 23.60
C CYS A 21 48.45 -54.24 22.12
N TYR A 22 49.38 -55.13 21.75
CA TYR A 22 49.89 -55.26 20.39
C TYR A 22 49.40 -56.54 19.71
N PHE A 23 48.85 -56.39 18.51
CA PHE A 23 48.59 -57.46 17.56
C PHE A 23 49.59 -57.31 16.41
N LEU A 24 50.48 -58.30 16.27
CA LEU A 24 51.55 -58.32 15.28
C LEU A 24 51.35 -59.50 14.32
N ASN A 25 52.08 -59.48 13.21
CA ASN A 25 52.24 -60.43 12.07
C ASN A 25 52.04 -61.96 12.30
N SER A 26 51.80 -62.44 13.52
CA SER A 26 51.64 -63.86 13.90
C SER A 26 50.19 -64.33 14.01
N CYS A 27 49.20 -63.54 13.55
CA CYS A 27 47.77 -63.81 13.73
C CYS A 27 47.01 -64.08 12.41
N GLU A 28 47.71 -64.47 11.34
CA GLU A 28 47.11 -64.80 10.03
C GLU A 28 45.93 -65.79 10.17
N ASP A 29 44.80 -65.49 9.51
CA ASP A 29 43.54 -66.26 9.49
C ASP A 29 42.85 -66.54 10.86
N ALA A 30 43.22 -65.82 11.92
CA ALA A 30 42.63 -66.04 13.24
C ALA A 30 41.30 -65.29 13.46
N THR A 31 40.20 -66.01 13.73
CA THR A 31 39.03 -65.46 14.42
C THR A 31 39.32 -65.40 15.93
N LEU A 32 39.79 -64.25 16.41
CA LEU A 32 40.22 -64.11 17.80
C LEU A 32 39.03 -63.79 18.72
N SER A 33 38.81 -64.62 19.75
CA SER A 33 38.05 -64.21 20.94
C SER A 33 38.94 -63.35 21.82
N PHE A 34 38.42 -62.24 22.34
CA PHE A 34 39.16 -61.11 22.96
C PHE A 34 39.97 -61.42 24.23
N SER A 35 40.24 -62.68 24.56
CA SER A 35 40.94 -63.10 25.79
C SER A 35 42.46 -63.08 25.72
N GLN A 36 43.07 -62.49 24.68
CA GLN A 36 44.52 -62.58 24.45
C GLN A 36 45.10 -61.26 23.91
N CYS A 37 45.71 -60.45 24.79
CA CYS A 37 46.67 -59.42 24.39
C CYS A 37 48.09 -60.02 24.34
N TRP A 38 48.90 -59.62 23.34
CA TRP A 38 50.24 -60.12 22.98
C TRP A 38 50.30 -61.53 22.32
N ASN A 39 50.76 -61.56 21.06
CA ASN A 39 51.09 -62.74 20.23
C ASN A 39 49.99 -63.81 20.03
N CYS A 40 48.69 -63.45 20.04
CA CYS A 40 47.57 -64.40 19.80
C CYS A 40 47.60 -65.73 20.60
N THR A 41 48.43 -65.79 21.67
CA THR A 41 48.70 -66.99 22.46
C THR A 41 49.06 -66.71 23.92
N SER A 42 49.30 -65.46 24.34
CA SER A 42 49.93 -65.19 25.66
C SER A 42 49.01 -64.99 26.86
N GLY A 43 47.68 -65.10 26.70
CA GLY A 43 46.74 -65.26 27.82
C GLY A 43 46.73 -64.15 28.89
N GLN A 44 47.04 -62.90 28.53
CA GLN A 44 47.05 -61.77 29.46
C GLN A 44 45.78 -60.90 29.43
N THR A 45 45.66 -60.09 30.48
CA THR A 45 44.53 -59.27 30.93
C THR A 45 43.87 -58.41 29.84
N LEU A 46 42.55 -58.29 29.95
CA LEU A 46 41.69 -57.51 29.05
C LEU A 46 42.11 -56.03 29.02
N PRO A 47 42.08 -55.36 27.84
CA PRO A 47 42.27 -53.93 27.73
C PRO A 47 41.33 -53.16 28.66
N THR A 48 41.86 -52.12 29.28
CA THR A 48 41.08 -51.19 30.11
C THR A 48 40.79 -49.91 29.33
N ALA A 49 39.94 -49.04 29.86
CA ALA A 49 39.63 -47.74 29.26
C ALA A 49 40.87 -46.83 29.07
N GLU A 50 41.98 -47.12 29.73
CA GLU A 50 43.25 -46.38 29.61
C GLU A 50 44.26 -47.01 28.64
N SER A 51 43.98 -48.22 28.13
CA SER A 51 44.89 -48.98 27.27
C SER A 51 44.94 -48.42 25.84
N THR A 52 46.10 -48.55 25.18
CA THR A 52 46.25 -48.36 23.74
C THR A 52 46.23 -49.72 23.05
N ILE A 53 45.54 -49.85 21.92
CA ILE A 53 45.59 -51.04 21.07
C ILE A 53 46.28 -50.71 19.76
N ILE A 54 47.23 -51.56 19.35
CA ILE A 54 47.98 -51.40 18.11
C ILE A 54 47.88 -52.69 17.30
N PHE A 55 47.23 -52.61 16.13
CA PHE A 55 47.27 -53.62 15.08
C PHE A 55 48.35 -53.20 14.07
N GLN A 56 49.36 -54.05 13.88
CA GLN A 56 50.44 -53.77 12.96
C GLN A 56 50.81 -54.99 12.13
N SER A 57 50.80 -54.83 10.80
CA SER A 57 51.11 -55.91 9.86
C SER A 57 50.22 -57.13 10.07
N VAL A 58 48.94 -56.91 10.35
CA VAL A 58 47.97 -57.97 10.55
C VAL A 58 47.20 -58.14 9.25
N ASP A 59 47.24 -59.32 8.64
CA ASP A 59 46.53 -59.58 7.37
C ASP A 59 45.27 -60.43 7.57
N ASN A 60 44.20 -60.04 6.88
CA ASN A 60 42.91 -60.72 6.81
C ASN A 60 42.29 -61.17 8.16
N VAL A 61 42.42 -60.36 9.21
CA VAL A 61 41.85 -60.70 10.53
C VAL A 61 40.40 -60.23 10.63
N THR A 62 39.52 -61.14 11.06
CA THR A 62 38.13 -60.81 11.38
C THR A 62 37.89 -60.97 12.87
N LEU A 63 37.39 -59.90 13.47
CA LEU A 63 37.02 -59.88 14.87
C LEU A 63 35.51 -59.66 14.99
N SER A 64 34.84 -60.56 15.70
CA SER A 64 33.37 -60.60 15.72
C SER A 64 32.81 -60.50 17.14
N ASN A 65 31.64 -59.86 17.29
CA ASN A 65 30.92 -59.75 18.57
C ASN A 65 31.74 -59.15 19.72
N MET A 66 32.62 -58.20 19.41
CA MET A 66 33.46 -57.57 20.42
C MET A 66 32.74 -56.42 21.12
N THR A 67 33.00 -56.26 22.42
CA THR A 67 32.73 -55.02 23.14
C THR A 67 34.04 -54.47 23.69
N LEU A 68 34.43 -53.27 23.26
CA LEU A 68 35.72 -52.70 23.61
C LEU A 68 35.58 -51.26 24.11
N VAL A 69 36.32 -50.93 25.18
CA VAL A 69 36.45 -49.57 25.71
C VAL A 69 37.92 -49.32 26.00
N VAL A 70 38.57 -48.47 25.21
CA VAL A 70 40.02 -48.19 25.30
C VAL A 70 40.34 -46.71 25.12
N ARG A 71 41.58 -46.30 25.34
CA ARG A 71 42.01 -44.93 25.09
C ARG A 71 42.28 -44.72 23.61
N ASP A 72 43.20 -45.48 23.03
CA ASP A 72 43.65 -45.25 21.65
C ASP A 72 43.64 -46.55 20.84
N ILE A 73 43.30 -46.46 19.55
CA ILE A 73 43.40 -47.58 18.61
C ILE A 73 44.24 -47.14 17.41
N HIS A 74 45.27 -47.92 17.08
CA HIS A 74 46.09 -47.73 15.87
C HIS A 74 46.02 -48.99 15.00
N ILE A 75 45.76 -48.80 13.71
CA ILE A 75 45.82 -49.85 12.68
C ILE A 75 46.85 -49.42 11.64
N ARG A 76 47.91 -50.21 11.46
CA ARG A 76 49.05 -49.89 10.58
C ARG A 76 49.38 -51.08 9.69
N ASP A 77 49.53 -50.81 8.39
CA ASP A 77 49.90 -51.83 7.40
C ASP A 77 49.09 -53.14 7.53
N SER A 78 47.79 -53.04 7.81
CA SER A 78 46.94 -54.18 8.18
C SER A 78 45.65 -54.27 7.37
N GLN A 79 45.05 -55.46 7.29
CA GLN A 79 43.71 -55.72 6.80
C GLN A 79 42.85 -56.31 7.93
N LEU A 80 41.90 -55.52 8.43
CA LEU A 80 41.10 -55.84 9.61
C LEU A 80 39.61 -55.64 9.35
N THR A 81 38.79 -56.62 9.75
CA THR A 81 37.34 -56.55 9.70
C THR A 81 36.75 -56.68 11.10
N TRP A 82 35.89 -55.74 11.49
CA TRP A 82 35.06 -55.85 12.68
C TRP A 82 33.63 -56.16 12.27
N THR A 83 33.10 -57.26 12.80
CA THR A 83 31.75 -57.73 12.51
C THR A 83 30.92 -57.72 13.78
N GLN A 84 29.71 -57.16 13.75
CA GLN A 84 28.77 -57.16 14.89
C GLN A 84 29.39 -56.67 16.21
N SER A 85 30.30 -55.71 16.14
CA SER A 85 31.11 -55.26 17.28
C SER A 85 30.70 -53.87 17.75
N ASN A 86 30.89 -53.59 19.05
CA ASN A 86 30.67 -52.30 19.69
C ASN A 86 31.98 -51.81 20.33
N VAL A 87 32.63 -50.85 19.69
CA VAL A 87 33.95 -50.36 20.10
C VAL A 87 33.86 -48.90 20.49
N SER A 88 34.49 -48.54 21.60
CA SER A 88 34.67 -47.17 22.00
C SER A 88 36.12 -46.84 22.28
N SER A 89 36.58 -45.70 21.76
CA SER A 89 37.92 -45.18 21.98
C SER A 89 37.93 -43.67 22.19
N PHE A 90 39.04 -43.13 22.70
CA PHE A 90 39.29 -41.71 22.70
C PHE A 90 39.80 -41.24 21.33
N ASN A 91 40.80 -41.92 20.76
CA ASN A 91 41.30 -41.68 19.39
C ASN A 91 41.33 -42.97 18.55
N PHE A 92 41.27 -42.81 17.23
CA PHE A 92 41.38 -43.91 16.27
C PHE A 92 42.24 -43.49 15.07
N PHE A 93 43.32 -44.24 14.82
CA PHE A 93 44.23 -44.01 13.70
C PHE A 93 44.30 -45.22 12.76
N VAL A 94 44.16 -44.97 11.46
CA VAL A 94 44.33 -45.98 10.40
C VAL A 94 45.39 -45.47 9.42
N THR A 95 46.42 -46.26 9.16
CA THR A 95 47.51 -45.86 8.25
C THR A 95 47.93 -47.03 7.37
N SER A 96 47.98 -46.79 6.07
CA SER A 96 48.31 -47.79 5.05
C SER A 96 47.55 -49.13 5.22
N SER A 97 46.28 -49.06 5.63
CA SER A 97 45.52 -50.24 6.08
C SER A 97 44.13 -50.32 5.48
N THR A 98 43.63 -51.53 5.27
CA THR A 98 42.22 -51.77 4.97
C THR A 98 41.45 -52.07 6.25
N PHE A 99 40.46 -51.26 6.57
CA PHE A 99 39.63 -51.42 7.76
C PHE A 99 38.15 -51.49 7.38
N ILE A 100 37.49 -52.59 7.74
CA ILE A 100 36.10 -52.87 7.39
C ILE A 100 35.25 -52.93 8.65
N LEU A 101 34.23 -52.09 8.71
CA LEU A 101 33.15 -52.13 9.70
C LEU A 101 31.95 -52.81 9.06
N ASN A 102 31.55 -53.97 9.60
CA ASN A 102 30.39 -54.73 9.16
C ASN A 102 29.40 -54.89 10.32
N ALA A 103 28.17 -54.39 10.16
CA ALA A 103 27.12 -54.40 11.16
C ALA A 103 27.61 -53.97 12.57
N SER A 104 28.53 -53.01 12.64
CA SER A 104 29.27 -52.65 13.86
C SER A 104 29.05 -51.18 14.24
N THR A 105 29.21 -50.89 15.53
CA THR A 105 29.12 -49.53 16.09
C THR A 105 30.48 -49.12 16.66
N VAL A 106 30.99 -47.96 16.26
CA VAL A 106 32.23 -47.38 16.78
C VAL A 106 31.98 -45.99 17.36
N LEU A 107 32.37 -45.75 18.62
CA LEU A 107 32.27 -44.46 19.30
C LEU A 107 33.66 -43.93 19.65
N ILE A 108 34.11 -42.93 18.92
CA ILE A 108 35.39 -42.23 19.12
C ILE A 108 35.10 -40.91 19.82
N ARG A 109 35.69 -40.65 20.99
CA ARG A 109 35.39 -39.40 21.72
C ARG A 109 35.99 -38.17 21.06
N GLN A 110 37.17 -38.29 20.45
CA GLN A 110 37.87 -37.15 19.86
C GLN A 110 38.11 -37.34 18.36
N ASP A 111 39.25 -37.91 17.96
CA ASP A 111 39.73 -37.82 16.57
C ASP A 111 39.81 -39.19 15.88
N LEU A 112 39.20 -39.28 14.69
CA LEU A 112 39.42 -40.32 13.69
C LEU A 112 40.40 -39.79 12.63
N SER A 113 41.52 -40.46 12.41
CA SER A 113 42.50 -40.08 11.39
C SER A 113 42.87 -41.28 10.51
N VAL A 114 42.56 -41.19 9.23
CA VAL A 114 42.88 -42.19 8.21
C VAL A 114 43.82 -41.54 7.19
N GLN A 115 45.00 -42.12 6.99
CA GLN A 115 46.04 -41.53 6.15
C GLN A 115 46.67 -42.57 5.23
N SER A 116 47.23 -42.13 4.08
CA SER A 116 47.91 -42.93 3.04
C SER A 116 47.01 -43.40 1.90
N ASN A 117 47.54 -43.36 0.67
CA ASN A 117 46.90 -43.83 -0.57
C ASN A 117 46.56 -45.33 -0.58
N SER A 118 47.20 -46.11 0.28
CA SER A 118 46.88 -47.52 0.49
C SER A 118 45.83 -47.76 1.58
N SER A 119 45.35 -46.72 2.28
CA SER A 119 44.30 -46.87 3.27
C SER A 119 42.91 -46.90 2.66
N ASP A 120 42.11 -47.87 3.08
CA ASP A 120 40.72 -48.06 2.67
C ASP A 120 39.84 -48.33 3.88
N MET A 121 38.89 -47.45 4.17
CA MET A 121 37.92 -47.61 5.25
C MET A 121 36.55 -47.92 4.66
N ARG A 122 35.99 -49.08 5.01
CA ARG A 122 34.71 -49.55 4.45
C ARG A 122 33.66 -49.72 5.52
N PHE A 123 32.45 -49.27 5.22
CA PHE A 123 31.27 -49.38 6.05
C PHE A 123 30.24 -50.25 5.36
N ILE A 124 29.77 -51.27 6.07
CA ILE A 124 28.69 -52.16 5.67
C ILE A 124 27.68 -52.14 6.81
N ASP A 125 26.53 -51.50 6.59
CA ASP A 125 25.43 -51.37 7.56
C ASP A 125 25.90 -51.00 8.99
N SER A 126 26.85 -50.07 9.09
CA SER A 126 27.59 -49.76 10.30
C SER A 126 27.40 -48.32 10.76
N THR A 127 27.70 -48.08 12.03
CA THR A 127 27.55 -46.78 12.68
C THR A 127 28.88 -46.31 13.26
N LEU A 128 29.27 -45.06 12.99
CA LEU A 128 30.42 -44.42 13.63
C LEU A 128 30.05 -43.05 14.18
N TYR A 129 30.53 -42.77 15.40
CA TYR A 129 30.44 -41.46 16.05
C TYR A 129 31.86 -40.98 16.36
N CYS A 130 32.21 -39.74 15.99
CA CYS A 130 33.47 -39.10 16.35
C CYS A 130 33.27 -37.60 16.57
N THR A 131 34.21 -36.92 17.24
CA THR A 131 34.18 -35.45 17.26
C THR A 131 34.73 -34.91 15.94
N THR A 132 35.94 -35.31 15.54
CA THR A 132 36.49 -34.93 14.22
C THR A 132 36.93 -36.16 13.43
N ALA A 133 36.85 -36.07 12.10
CA ALA A 133 37.37 -37.09 11.20
C ALA A 133 38.25 -36.46 10.12
N SER A 134 39.40 -37.08 9.83
CA SER A 134 40.33 -36.64 8.80
C SER A 134 40.74 -37.82 7.94
N PHE A 135 40.52 -37.70 6.63
CA PHE A 135 40.84 -38.69 5.61
C PHE A 135 41.76 -38.04 4.59
N ASN A 136 43.04 -38.39 4.63
CA ASN A 136 44.06 -37.81 3.77
C ASN A 136 44.63 -38.85 2.79
N LEU A 137 44.38 -38.63 1.51
CA LEU A 137 44.71 -39.51 0.40
C LEU A 137 44.14 -40.91 0.61
N THR A 138 42.89 -41.07 1.04
CA THR A 138 42.35 -42.41 1.38
C THR A 138 41.11 -42.76 0.57
N ARG A 139 40.71 -44.04 0.62
CA ARG A 139 39.40 -44.48 0.14
C ARG A 139 38.45 -44.67 1.32
N LEU A 140 37.26 -44.07 1.23
CA LEU A 140 36.15 -44.24 2.17
C LEU A 140 34.97 -44.80 1.39
N SER A 141 34.46 -45.97 1.77
CA SER A 141 33.38 -46.63 1.03
C SER A 141 32.20 -46.97 1.93
N PHE A 142 31.00 -46.57 1.52
CA PHE A 142 29.74 -46.96 2.12
C PHE A 142 29.03 -47.95 1.21
N SER A 143 28.74 -49.12 1.73
CA SER A 143 28.07 -50.21 1.01
C SER A 143 27.01 -50.83 1.91
N SER A 144 26.09 -51.57 1.30
CA SER A 144 24.99 -52.21 2.03
C SER A 144 24.88 -53.69 1.73
N GLU A 145 24.40 -54.44 2.73
CA GLU A 145 24.01 -55.83 2.61
C GLU A 145 22.56 -56.04 3.07
N TRP A 146 22.16 -55.58 4.26
CA TRP A 146 20.90 -55.94 4.93
C TRP A 146 20.00 -54.73 5.25
N THR A 147 20.54 -53.68 5.87
CA THR A 147 19.72 -52.52 6.33
C THR A 147 19.71 -51.36 5.34
N HIS A 148 20.63 -51.38 4.37
CA HIS A 148 20.85 -50.32 3.40
C HIS A 148 21.26 -48.96 3.99
N LEU A 149 21.66 -48.94 5.27
CA LEU A 149 21.88 -47.72 6.03
C LEU A 149 23.22 -47.75 6.78
N ASN A 150 24.08 -46.78 6.47
CA ASN A 150 25.25 -46.46 7.26
C ASN A 150 25.04 -45.11 7.98
N THR A 151 25.54 -45.00 9.21
CA THR A 151 25.51 -43.75 9.98
C THR A 151 26.93 -43.28 10.27
N PHE A 152 27.26 -42.07 9.84
CA PHE A 152 28.55 -41.44 10.09
C PHE A 152 28.33 -40.08 10.75
N ASN A 153 28.56 -40.02 12.07
CA ASN A 153 28.33 -38.82 12.84
C ASN A 153 29.66 -38.21 13.26
N SER A 154 29.96 -37.03 12.74
CA SER A 154 31.07 -36.20 13.16
C SER A 154 30.60 -34.78 13.49
N THR A 155 31.40 -33.96 14.16
CA THR A 155 31.17 -32.51 14.13
C THR A 155 31.81 -31.87 12.89
N LEU A 156 32.96 -32.40 12.46
CA LEU A 156 33.70 -31.93 11.29
C LEU A 156 34.46 -33.09 10.65
N THR A 157 34.23 -33.31 9.36
CA THR A 157 35.00 -34.24 8.55
C THR A 157 35.78 -33.54 7.45
N ARG A 158 37.03 -33.93 7.27
CA ARG A 158 37.92 -33.44 6.20
C ARG A 158 38.33 -34.58 5.28
N LEU A 159 38.08 -34.42 3.99
CA LEU A 159 38.56 -35.28 2.92
C LEU A 159 39.59 -34.48 2.10
N ILE A 160 40.84 -34.94 2.03
CA ILE A 160 41.90 -34.27 1.27
C ILE A 160 42.50 -35.29 0.31
N GLY A 161 42.37 -35.10 -0.99
CA GLY A 161 42.90 -36.06 -1.97
C GLY A 161 42.22 -37.44 -1.91
N SER A 162 41.04 -37.54 -1.31
CA SER A 162 40.41 -38.81 -0.93
C SER A 162 39.29 -39.20 -1.90
N THR A 163 38.98 -40.50 -1.97
CA THR A 163 37.85 -41.04 -2.75
C THR A 163 36.74 -41.47 -1.80
N LEU A 164 35.56 -40.87 -1.92
CA LEU A 164 34.34 -41.23 -1.21
C LEU A 164 33.42 -42.02 -2.16
N ASN A 165 33.27 -43.31 -1.89
CA ASN A 165 32.36 -44.20 -2.61
C ASN A 165 31.03 -44.34 -1.87
N VAL A 166 29.94 -44.06 -2.55
CA VAL A 166 28.59 -44.01 -1.95
C VAL A 166 27.69 -45.03 -2.65
N GLY A 167 27.51 -46.20 -2.03
CA GLY A 167 26.70 -47.32 -2.54
C GLY A 167 25.64 -47.84 -1.55
N SER A 168 25.26 -47.02 -0.57
CA SER A 168 24.20 -47.27 0.42
C SER A 168 23.71 -45.96 0.99
N GLN A 169 22.50 -45.87 1.56
CA GLN A 169 22.07 -44.65 2.24
C GLN A 169 23.03 -44.30 3.38
N VAL A 170 23.43 -43.03 3.46
CA VAL A 170 24.35 -42.53 4.49
C VAL A 170 23.66 -41.42 5.26
N VAL A 171 23.45 -41.64 6.56
CA VAL A 171 23.11 -40.55 7.49
C VAL A 171 24.42 -39.95 7.96
N TRP A 172 24.72 -38.76 7.45
CA TRP A 172 25.93 -38.03 7.78
C TRP A 172 25.56 -36.84 8.66
N SER A 173 26.22 -36.64 9.79
CA SER A 173 26.06 -35.40 10.57
C SER A 173 27.40 -34.69 10.77
N GLY A 174 27.32 -33.37 10.94
CA GLY A 174 28.46 -32.46 11.00
C GLY A 174 28.91 -31.94 9.65
N ASP A 175 29.78 -30.94 9.68
CA ASP A 175 30.30 -30.28 8.49
C ASP A 175 31.24 -31.21 7.72
N LEU A 176 31.16 -31.17 6.39
CA LEU A 176 32.08 -31.88 5.51
C LEU A 176 32.87 -30.87 4.68
N THR A 177 34.18 -30.96 4.73
CA THR A 177 35.08 -30.25 3.81
C THR A 177 35.84 -31.25 2.96
N ALA A 178 35.68 -31.20 1.64
CA ALA A 178 36.44 -32.01 0.71
C ALA A 178 37.28 -31.11 -0.20
N SER A 179 38.57 -31.41 -0.31
CA SER A 179 39.48 -30.75 -1.24
C SER A 179 40.23 -31.75 -2.12
N SER A 180 40.37 -31.44 -3.41
CA SER A 180 41.06 -32.31 -4.39
C SER A 180 40.58 -33.77 -4.35
N SER A 181 39.30 -33.99 -4.06
CA SER A 181 38.72 -35.30 -3.75
C SER A 181 37.78 -35.79 -4.84
N ILE A 182 37.37 -37.05 -4.78
CA ILE A 182 36.40 -37.64 -5.72
C ILE A 182 35.26 -38.27 -4.93
N VAL A 183 34.02 -37.88 -5.21
CA VAL A 183 32.81 -38.51 -4.70
C VAL A 183 32.18 -39.32 -5.83
N VAL A 184 32.10 -40.63 -5.66
CA VAL A 184 31.56 -41.55 -6.66
C VAL A 184 30.28 -42.18 -6.15
N HIS A 185 29.18 -41.96 -6.86
CA HIS A 185 27.97 -42.74 -6.66
C HIS A 185 28.15 -44.12 -7.31
N ILE A 186 28.05 -45.17 -6.51
CA ILE A 186 28.14 -46.55 -6.96
C ILE A 186 26.72 -47.13 -6.94
N PRO A 187 26.01 -47.15 -8.08
CA PRO A 187 24.66 -47.71 -8.12
C PRO A 187 24.74 -49.22 -7.80
N LYS A 188 23.93 -49.65 -6.83
CA LYS A 188 23.71 -51.07 -6.51
C LYS A 188 22.20 -51.27 -6.46
N GLU A 189 21.66 -51.97 -7.46
CA GLU A 189 20.21 -52.20 -7.67
C GLU A 189 19.41 -50.92 -8.01
N ASP A 190 18.08 -51.01 -8.09
CA ASP A 190 17.16 -49.89 -8.42
C ASP A 190 17.03 -48.84 -7.28
N VAL A 191 17.91 -48.88 -6.28
CA VAL A 191 17.80 -48.04 -5.07
C VAL A 191 18.61 -46.75 -5.25
N LEU A 192 17.91 -45.61 -5.24
CA LEU A 192 18.52 -44.30 -5.15
C LEU A 192 19.22 -44.17 -3.79
N VAL A 193 20.54 -44.01 -3.83
CA VAL A 193 21.34 -43.79 -2.64
C VAL A 193 21.42 -42.29 -2.34
N SER A 194 21.19 -41.92 -1.08
CA SER A 194 21.26 -40.54 -0.61
C SER A 194 22.22 -40.37 0.55
N ILE A 195 22.88 -39.21 0.59
CA ILE A 195 23.52 -38.68 1.80
C ILE A 195 22.56 -37.70 2.45
N THR A 196 22.12 -37.99 3.68
CA THR A 196 21.22 -37.12 4.43
C THR A 196 21.94 -36.48 5.60
N SER A 197 21.97 -35.15 5.61
CA SER A 197 22.66 -34.36 6.62
C SER A 197 21.85 -33.16 7.08
N SER A 198 20.97 -33.38 8.07
CA SER A 198 20.23 -32.30 8.73
C SER A 198 21.19 -31.55 9.67
N ASN A 199 21.50 -30.29 9.37
CA ASN A 199 22.43 -29.39 10.10
C ASN A 199 23.92 -29.57 9.77
N SER A 200 24.27 -29.61 8.49
CA SER A 200 25.67 -29.54 8.04
C SER A 200 25.89 -28.54 6.93
N SER A 201 27.12 -28.02 6.85
CA SER A 201 27.64 -27.40 5.65
C SER A 201 28.51 -28.39 4.88
N VAL A 202 28.31 -28.46 3.57
CA VAL A 202 29.14 -29.21 2.63
C VAL A 202 29.99 -28.22 1.84
N THR A 203 31.29 -28.26 2.04
CA THR A 203 32.27 -27.44 1.33
C THR A 203 33.11 -28.33 0.42
N LEU A 204 33.00 -28.14 -0.89
CA LEU A 204 33.73 -28.87 -1.92
C LEU A 204 34.63 -27.89 -2.69
N ASP A 205 35.93 -28.15 -2.70
CA ASP A 205 36.89 -27.40 -3.50
C ASP A 205 37.71 -28.37 -4.35
N ASP A 206 37.92 -28.08 -5.62
CA ASP A 206 38.69 -28.94 -6.54
C ASP A 206 38.22 -30.41 -6.51
N THR A 207 36.92 -30.64 -6.32
CA THR A 207 36.35 -31.97 -6.06
C THR A 207 35.45 -32.40 -7.21
N SER A 208 35.50 -33.68 -7.56
CA SER A 208 34.65 -34.26 -8.61
C SER A 208 33.52 -35.10 -8.01
N ILE A 209 32.26 -34.82 -8.36
CA ILE A 209 31.11 -35.71 -8.08
C ILE A 209 30.74 -36.45 -9.36
N ILE A 210 30.76 -37.79 -9.31
CA ILE A 210 30.52 -38.67 -10.46
C ILE A 210 29.32 -39.57 -10.17
N GLY A 211 28.33 -39.54 -11.06
CA GLY A 211 27.09 -40.31 -11.02
C GLY A 211 25.90 -39.54 -10.41
N PRO A 212 24.67 -40.07 -10.54
CA PRO A 212 23.44 -39.41 -10.10
C PRO A 212 23.27 -39.49 -8.57
N LEU A 213 24.01 -38.68 -7.84
CA LEU A 213 23.98 -38.61 -6.38
C LEU A 213 22.82 -37.73 -5.88
N THR A 214 22.11 -38.20 -4.86
CA THR A 214 21.22 -37.36 -4.05
C THR A 214 21.91 -36.94 -2.75
N TRP A 215 22.07 -35.65 -2.51
CA TRP A 215 22.69 -35.11 -1.30
C TRP A 215 21.83 -34.02 -0.68
N LEU A 216 21.43 -34.27 0.57
CA LEU A 216 20.66 -33.37 1.41
C LEU A 216 21.57 -32.79 2.50
N ALA A 217 21.71 -31.46 2.57
CA ALA A 217 22.56 -30.77 3.54
C ALA A 217 21.89 -29.49 4.06
N GLY A 218 22.49 -28.78 5.03
CA GLY A 218 22.05 -27.44 5.44
C GLY A 218 22.52 -26.34 4.50
N SER A 219 23.72 -26.47 3.92
CA SER A 219 24.24 -25.57 2.89
C SER A 219 25.29 -26.24 2.02
N PHE A 220 25.47 -25.73 0.80
CA PHE A 220 26.51 -26.15 -0.14
C PHE A 220 27.39 -24.96 -0.55
N PHE A 221 28.70 -25.13 -0.43
CA PHE A 221 29.70 -24.26 -1.01
C PHE A 221 30.59 -25.10 -1.92
N ILE A 222 30.47 -24.91 -3.23
CA ILE A 222 31.13 -25.71 -4.27
C ILE A 222 31.95 -24.77 -5.14
N SER A 223 33.26 -24.97 -5.19
CA SER A 223 34.17 -24.17 -6.02
C SER A 223 35.15 -25.03 -6.79
N ASN A 224 35.51 -24.65 -8.02
CA ASN A 224 36.51 -25.35 -8.82
C ASN A 224 36.19 -26.85 -9.04
N CYS A 225 34.91 -27.23 -9.04
CA CYS A 225 34.51 -28.63 -9.04
C CYS A 225 34.13 -29.14 -10.43
N THR A 226 33.98 -30.47 -10.54
CA THR A 226 33.30 -31.11 -11.68
C THR A 226 32.11 -31.91 -11.17
N LEU A 227 30.92 -31.62 -11.66
CA LEU A 227 29.68 -32.35 -11.35
C LEU A 227 29.22 -33.08 -12.60
N ASP A 228 29.29 -34.42 -12.61
CA ASP A 228 28.84 -35.22 -13.75
C ASP A 228 27.87 -36.30 -13.27
N SER A 229 26.59 -36.14 -13.57
CA SER A 229 25.57 -37.15 -13.23
C SER A 229 25.41 -38.24 -14.27
N SER A 230 26.18 -38.20 -15.37
CA SER A 230 26.17 -39.24 -16.39
C SER A 230 26.51 -40.59 -15.74
N PRO A 231 25.74 -41.66 -16.04
CA PRO A 231 26.04 -42.95 -15.46
C PRO A 231 27.47 -43.37 -15.88
N PRO A 232 28.30 -43.88 -14.95
CA PRO A 232 29.58 -44.45 -15.33
C PRO A 232 29.30 -45.53 -16.38
N SER A 233 30.11 -45.56 -17.44
CA SER A 233 29.96 -46.37 -18.67
C SER A 233 29.82 -47.90 -18.53
N ILE A 234 29.56 -48.41 -17.32
CA ILE A 234 29.23 -49.81 -17.05
C ILE A 234 27.73 -49.98 -17.24
N ALA A 235 27.33 -50.39 -18.45
CA ALA A 235 25.94 -50.75 -18.75
C ALA A 235 25.45 -51.87 -17.80
N PRO A 236 24.37 -51.67 -17.01
CA PRO A 236 23.68 -52.77 -16.38
C PRO A 236 22.88 -53.49 -17.47
N ASN A 237 23.19 -54.78 -17.68
CA ASN A 237 22.47 -55.70 -18.55
C ASN A 237 21.09 -56.08 -17.95
N THR A 238 20.31 -55.10 -17.48
CA THR A 238 18.97 -55.33 -16.94
C THR A 238 17.97 -54.36 -17.57
N THR A 239 17.21 -54.89 -18.51
CA THR A 239 16.02 -54.28 -19.11
C THR A 239 14.90 -54.20 -18.07
N SER A 240 14.79 -53.11 -17.33
CA SER A 240 13.51 -52.52 -16.90
C SER A 240 13.72 -51.42 -15.86
N SER A 241 12.85 -50.40 -15.99
CA SER A 241 12.52 -49.37 -15.00
C SER A 241 13.26 -48.04 -15.15
N ILE A 242 12.46 -47.00 -14.92
CA ILE A 242 12.72 -45.58 -15.13
C ILE A 242 13.71 -45.17 -14.03
N SER A 243 15.01 -45.36 -14.26
CA SER A 243 16.01 -44.84 -13.33
C SER A 243 16.06 -43.32 -13.49
N ASN A 244 15.79 -42.60 -12.41
CA ASN A 244 16.06 -41.15 -12.32
C ASN A 244 17.57 -40.96 -12.49
N THR A 245 18.04 -40.70 -13.71
CA THR A 245 19.45 -40.45 -14.03
C THR A 245 19.89 -39.03 -13.65
N SER A 246 19.17 -38.36 -12.75
CA SER A 246 19.44 -36.99 -12.34
C SER A 246 20.07 -36.94 -10.95
N GLY A 247 21.15 -36.16 -10.80
CA GLY A 247 21.65 -35.80 -9.47
C GLY A 247 20.73 -34.78 -8.79
N LEU A 248 20.64 -34.83 -7.47
CA LEU A 248 19.84 -33.90 -6.66
C LEU A 248 20.70 -33.34 -5.52
N LEU A 249 20.89 -32.04 -5.47
CA LEU A 249 21.44 -31.35 -4.31
C LEU A 249 20.32 -30.52 -3.67
N HIS A 250 20.04 -30.74 -2.40
CA HIS A 250 18.96 -30.05 -1.70
C HIS A 250 19.46 -29.49 -0.36
N ALA A 251 19.43 -28.16 -0.24
CA ALA A 251 19.77 -27.45 0.98
C ALA A 251 18.51 -27.15 1.81
N PHE A 252 18.51 -27.53 3.07
CA PHE A 252 17.47 -27.18 4.03
C PHE A 252 17.76 -25.83 4.67
N HIS A 253 16.72 -25.03 4.89
CA HIS A 253 16.84 -23.69 5.46
C HIS A 253 17.63 -23.66 6.78
N TRP A 254 18.85 -23.14 6.72
CA TRP A 254 19.66 -22.79 7.88
C TRP A 254 19.66 -21.26 8.07
N THR A 255 19.87 -20.80 9.30
CA THR A 255 19.61 -19.43 9.80
C THR A 255 19.91 -18.26 8.83
N TYR A 256 19.03 -17.25 8.84
CA TYR A 256 18.86 -16.05 7.99
C TYR A 256 20.05 -15.23 7.40
N ARG A 257 21.32 -15.68 7.38
CA ARG A 257 22.44 -14.79 7.02
C ARG A 257 23.48 -15.29 6.00
N SER A 258 23.43 -16.51 5.50
CA SER A 258 24.38 -17.02 4.50
C SER A 258 23.69 -17.55 3.25
N SER A 259 24.36 -17.50 2.10
CA SER A 259 23.90 -18.16 0.87
C SER A 259 23.75 -19.66 1.12
N MET A 260 22.60 -20.25 0.79
CA MET A 260 22.35 -21.69 1.02
C MET A 260 23.07 -22.56 -0.03
N PHE A 261 23.13 -22.06 -1.26
CA PHE A 261 23.98 -22.58 -2.32
C PHE A 261 24.92 -21.50 -2.83
N TYR A 262 26.20 -21.84 -2.91
CA TYR A 262 27.17 -21.17 -3.76
C TYR A 262 27.84 -22.23 -4.62
N ILE A 263 27.70 -22.13 -5.94
CA ILE A 263 28.46 -22.94 -6.90
C ILE A 263 29.22 -21.98 -7.82
N GLY A 264 30.55 -22.02 -7.76
CA GLY A 264 31.46 -21.13 -8.47
C GLY A 264 32.49 -21.89 -9.30
N ASP A 265 32.85 -21.36 -10.47
CA ASP A 265 33.98 -21.85 -11.28
C ASP A 265 33.93 -23.38 -11.50
N THR A 266 32.75 -23.93 -11.79
CA THR A 266 32.46 -25.37 -11.75
C THR A 266 31.95 -25.84 -13.11
N THR A 267 32.39 -27.03 -13.55
CA THR A 267 31.87 -27.67 -14.77
C THR A 267 30.74 -28.63 -14.41
N ILE A 268 29.55 -28.46 -14.99
CA ILE A 268 28.37 -29.31 -14.72
C ILE A 268 27.90 -30.02 -16.00
N SER A 269 27.83 -31.35 -15.93
CA SER A 269 27.38 -32.25 -17.00
C SER A 269 26.30 -33.22 -16.51
N GLY A 270 25.50 -33.75 -17.44
CA GLY A 270 24.34 -34.58 -17.13
C GLY A 270 23.13 -33.78 -16.65
N THR A 271 22.19 -34.44 -15.97
CA THR A 271 20.98 -33.80 -15.41
C THR A 271 21.14 -33.56 -13.91
N TRP A 272 20.89 -32.34 -13.45
CA TRP A 272 20.95 -31.97 -12.03
C TRP A 272 19.74 -31.13 -11.61
N SER A 273 19.19 -31.42 -10.43
CA SER A 273 18.22 -30.57 -9.74
C SER A 273 18.89 -29.97 -8.49
N LEU A 274 18.83 -28.66 -8.36
CA LEU A 274 19.37 -27.90 -7.23
C LEU A 274 18.18 -27.24 -6.51
N GLN A 275 17.92 -27.64 -5.27
CA GLN A 275 16.72 -27.23 -4.53
C GLN A 275 17.08 -26.49 -3.25
N SER A 276 16.57 -25.27 -3.10
CA SER A 276 16.73 -24.44 -1.91
C SER A 276 15.63 -23.36 -1.89
N ILE A 277 15.47 -22.62 -0.79
CA ILE A 277 14.42 -21.61 -0.68
C ILE A 277 14.91 -20.25 -1.20
N THR A 278 15.98 -19.69 -0.61
CA THR A 278 16.46 -18.34 -0.92
C THR A 278 17.99 -18.23 -0.86
N ASN A 279 18.54 -17.14 -1.40
CA ASN A 279 19.97 -16.81 -1.38
C ASN A 279 20.86 -17.87 -2.03
N ASN A 280 20.52 -18.29 -3.25
CA ASN A 280 21.32 -19.25 -4.01
C ASN A 280 22.10 -18.53 -5.12
N MET A 281 23.32 -18.98 -5.41
CA MET A 281 24.17 -18.37 -6.41
C MET A 281 24.87 -19.41 -7.28
N LEU A 282 24.79 -19.20 -8.60
CA LEU A 282 25.62 -19.86 -9.62
C LEU A 282 26.53 -18.81 -10.25
N GLN A 283 27.83 -19.09 -10.30
CA GLN A 283 28.82 -18.19 -10.87
C GLN A 283 29.80 -18.96 -11.76
N ARG A 284 29.99 -18.51 -13.00
CA ARG A 284 30.98 -19.08 -13.95
C ARG A 284 30.84 -20.59 -14.06
N ILE A 285 29.65 -21.01 -14.47
CA ILE A 285 29.33 -22.41 -14.68
C ILE A 285 29.50 -22.72 -16.17
N ASP A 286 30.26 -23.76 -16.49
CA ASP A 286 30.42 -24.28 -17.85
C ASP A 286 29.92 -25.72 -17.95
N GLY A 287 29.61 -26.18 -19.16
CA GLY A 287 29.25 -27.56 -19.43
C GLY A 287 28.04 -27.73 -20.35
N SER A 288 27.51 -28.96 -20.35
CA SER A 288 26.42 -29.40 -21.25
C SER A 288 25.22 -29.95 -20.50
N SER A 289 25.03 -29.50 -19.26
CA SER A 289 24.03 -30.02 -18.34
C SER A 289 22.59 -29.61 -18.67
N ALA A 290 21.64 -30.41 -18.18
CA ALA A 290 20.25 -30.00 -17.98
C ALA A 290 20.04 -29.68 -16.50
N LEU A 291 19.82 -28.41 -16.18
CA LEU A 291 19.72 -27.91 -14.82
C LEU A 291 18.26 -27.58 -14.48
N HIS A 292 17.81 -28.01 -13.31
CA HIS A 292 16.56 -27.58 -12.69
C HIS A 292 16.87 -26.83 -11.39
N LEU A 293 16.46 -25.58 -11.31
CA LEU A 293 16.71 -24.69 -10.19
C LEU A 293 15.40 -24.43 -9.43
N GLY A 294 15.29 -25.00 -8.24
CA GLY A 294 14.20 -24.74 -7.31
C GLY A 294 14.54 -23.62 -6.33
N GLY A 295 13.63 -22.67 -6.16
CA GLY A 295 13.78 -21.48 -5.31
C GLY A 295 14.37 -20.26 -6.02
N ARG A 296 14.87 -19.29 -5.24
CA ARG A 296 15.42 -18.03 -5.78
C ARG A 296 16.92 -18.11 -6.04
N TRP A 297 17.34 -17.85 -7.28
CA TRP A 297 18.73 -17.99 -7.74
C TRP A 297 19.28 -16.71 -8.36
N VAL A 298 20.54 -16.40 -8.03
CA VAL A 298 21.38 -15.41 -8.69
C VAL A 298 22.31 -16.14 -9.64
N ILE A 299 22.28 -15.80 -10.94
CA ILE A 299 23.05 -16.50 -11.97
C ILE A 299 23.97 -15.50 -12.67
N SER A 300 25.28 -15.73 -12.58
CA SER A 300 26.31 -14.95 -13.27
C SER A 300 27.14 -15.89 -14.13
N GLU A 301 27.10 -15.73 -15.46
CA GLU A 301 27.83 -16.56 -16.43
C GLU A 301 27.49 -18.06 -16.31
N LEU A 302 26.48 -18.51 -17.06
CA LEU A 302 26.07 -19.90 -17.10
C LEU A 302 26.03 -20.40 -18.54
N ARG A 303 26.74 -21.51 -18.79
CA ARG A 303 26.62 -22.30 -20.01
C ARG A 303 26.10 -23.69 -19.68
N ALA A 304 24.96 -24.04 -20.28
CA ALA A 304 24.32 -25.33 -20.11
C ALA A 304 23.55 -25.71 -21.38
N LYS A 305 23.09 -26.95 -21.46
CA LYS A 305 22.20 -27.37 -22.56
C LYS A 305 20.77 -26.86 -22.29
N GLU A 306 20.24 -27.15 -21.12
CA GLU A 306 18.87 -26.79 -20.72
C GLU A 306 18.85 -26.21 -19.31
N LEU A 307 18.03 -25.19 -19.08
CA LEU A 307 17.81 -24.59 -17.77
C LEU A 307 16.32 -24.45 -17.50
N THR A 308 15.85 -25.00 -16.37
CA THR A 308 14.49 -24.81 -15.86
C THR A 308 14.57 -24.10 -14.51
N MET A 309 13.81 -23.03 -14.35
CA MET A 309 13.74 -22.24 -13.11
C MET A 309 12.30 -22.21 -12.60
N ASP A 310 12.08 -22.59 -11.34
CA ASP A 310 10.75 -22.53 -10.73
C ASP A 310 10.27 -21.08 -10.56
N GLU A 311 11.17 -20.21 -10.08
CA GLU A 311 10.92 -18.79 -9.92
C GLU A 311 12.18 -18.00 -10.29
N PHE A 312 12.02 -16.93 -11.06
CA PHE A 312 13.10 -16.00 -11.37
C PHE A 312 12.67 -14.56 -11.05
N ASP A 313 13.46 -13.89 -10.22
CA ASP A 313 13.28 -12.49 -9.84
C ASP A 313 14.56 -11.71 -10.22
N PRO A 314 14.49 -10.81 -11.23
CA PRO A 314 15.61 -9.99 -11.63
C PRO A 314 16.19 -9.13 -10.50
N HIS A 315 15.42 -8.79 -9.45
CA HIS A 315 15.93 -7.99 -8.33
C HIS A 315 17.16 -8.59 -7.66
N ASN A 316 17.20 -9.92 -7.60
CA ASN A 316 18.27 -10.64 -6.91
C ASN A 316 19.57 -10.65 -7.71
N THR A 317 19.57 -10.19 -8.97
CA THR A 317 20.80 -10.13 -9.76
C THR A 317 21.52 -8.80 -9.53
N TRP A 318 22.37 -8.74 -8.51
CA TRP A 318 23.15 -7.53 -8.18
C TRP A 318 24.29 -7.21 -9.15
N MET A 319 24.49 -8.00 -10.21
CA MET A 319 25.60 -7.86 -11.15
C MET A 319 25.12 -7.54 -12.56
N GLU A 320 25.75 -6.54 -13.19
CA GLU A 320 25.32 -5.91 -14.45
C GLU A 320 25.45 -6.81 -15.70
N GLN A 321 25.93 -8.05 -15.58
CA GLN A 321 26.23 -8.94 -16.72
C GLN A 321 25.88 -10.41 -16.43
N ASN A 322 24.59 -10.74 -16.41
CA ASN A 322 24.15 -12.14 -16.39
C ASN A 322 24.16 -12.68 -17.83
N ILE A 323 25.27 -13.26 -18.31
CA ILE A 323 25.29 -13.90 -19.63
C ILE A 323 24.80 -15.35 -19.46
N LEU A 324 23.60 -15.62 -19.97
CA LEU A 324 23.02 -16.96 -20.01
C LEU A 324 23.12 -17.54 -21.42
N ASP A 325 24.02 -18.50 -21.62
CA ASP A 325 24.17 -19.24 -22.87
C ASP A 325 23.64 -20.66 -22.71
N VAL A 326 22.35 -20.83 -22.98
CA VAL A 326 21.68 -22.15 -22.91
C VAL A 326 20.91 -22.40 -24.20
N GLN A 327 20.71 -23.66 -24.58
CA GLN A 327 19.93 -23.94 -25.80
C GLN A 327 18.44 -23.72 -25.54
N ARG A 328 17.97 -24.11 -24.35
CA ARG A 328 16.58 -24.00 -23.92
C ARG A 328 16.47 -23.50 -22.48
N LEU A 329 15.68 -22.47 -22.26
CA LEU A 329 15.36 -21.86 -20.97
C LEU A 329 13.86 -21.98 -20.68
N ILE A 330 13.48 -22.47 -19.51
CA ILE A 330 12.08 -22.51 -19.06
C ILE A 330 12.02 -21.76 -17.72
N ILE A 331 11.18 -20.74 -17.65
CA ILE A 331 10.89 -20.00 -16.42
C ILE A 331 9.42 -20.25 -16.08
N HIS A 332 9.16 -21.02 -15.02
CA HIS A 332 7.79 -21.29 -14.60
C HIS A 332 7.12 -20.01 -14.08
N ARG A 333 7.81 -19.22 -13.25
CA ARG A 333 7.29 -17.94 -12.76
C ARG A 333 8.33 -16.84 -12.86
N LEU A 334 8.05 -15.82 -13.67
CA LEU A 334 8.83 -14.60 -13.74
C LEU A 334 8.25 -13.55 -12.79
N VAL A 335 9.05 -13.08 -11.84
CA VAL A 335 8.65 -12.04 -10.89
C VAL A 335 9.10 -10.67 -11.41
N LEU A 336 8.18 -9.71 -11.44
CA LEU A 336 8.43 -8.32 -11.77
C LEU A 336 8.45 -7.49 -10.48
N SER A 337 9.65 -7.05 -10.14
CA SER A 337 9.97 -6.17 -9.01
C SER A 337 10.45 -4.80 -9.52
N THR A 338 10.59 -3.81 -8.64
CA THR A 338 10.98 -2.41 -8.96
C THR A 338 12.35 -2.21 -9.60
N SER A 339 13.11 -3.27 -9.81
CA SER A 339 14.50 -3.16 -10.16
C SER A 339 14.71 -3.02 -11.67
N TYR A 340 15.78 -2.31 -12.04
CA TYR A 340 16.20 -2.17 -13.44
C TYR A 340 16.99 -3.38 -13.96
N PHE A 341 17.02 -4.46 -13.20
CA PHE A 341 17.78 -5.66 -13.54
C PHE A 341 17.03 -6.51 -14.56
N TYR A 342 17.78 -7.27 -15.34
CA TYR A 342 17.26 -8.10 -16.41
C TYR A 342 18.13 -9.34 -16.59
N LEU A 343 17.49 -10.39 -17.11
CA LEU A 343 18.19 -11.57 -17.60
C LEU A 343 18.70 -11.30 -19.01
N ASN A 344 20.01 -11.36 -19.23
CA ASN A 344 20.57 -11.24 -20.57
C ASN A 344 20.81 -12.64 -21.16
N VAL A 345 20.08 -12.93 -22.23
CA VAL A 345 20.02 -14.26 -22.81
C VAL A 345 20.68 -14.22 -24.19
N SER A 346 21.53 -15.21 -24.48
CA SER A 346 22.16 -15.36 -25.80
C SER A 346 21.11 -15.39 -26.92
N ARG A 347 21.43 -14.84 -28.10
CA ARG A 347 20.50 -14.78 -29.25
C ARG A 347 20.11 -16.16 -29.78
N SER A 348 20.88 -17.20 -29.48
CA SER A 348 20.59 -18.59 -29.85
C SER A 348 19.72 -19.34 -28.85
N THR A 349 19.51 -18.78 -27.66
CA THR A 349 18.73 -19.43 -26.61
C THR A 349 17.25 -19.35 -26.91
N SER A 350 16.58 -20.50 -26.99
CA SER A 350 15.11 -20.53 -26.95
C SER A 350 14.62 -20.40 -25.52
N TYR A 351 13.56 -19.62 -25.25
CA TYR A 351 13.00 -19.52 -23.91
C TYR A 351 11.47 -19.54 -23.84
N THR A 352 10.92 -20.05 -22.75
CA THR A 352 9.48 -20.10 -22.45
C THR A 352 9.23 -19.56 -21.05
N ILE A 353 8.13 -18.82 -20.89
CA ILE A 353 7.67 -18.30 -19.60
C ILE A 353 6.22 -18.70 -19.40
N ASP A 354 5.92 -19.40 -18.30
CA ASP A 354 4.57 -19.92 -18.06
C ASP A 354 3.68 -18.89 -17.34
N GLU A 355 4.23 -18.20 -16.33
CA GLU A 355 3.54 -17.18 -15.55
C GLU A 355 4.38 -15.92 -15.33
N ILE A 356 3.75 -14.75 -15.40
CA ILE A 356 4.33 -13.47 -14.99
C ILE A 356 3.58 -12.96 -13.76
N TYR A 357 4.32 -12.72 -12.68
CA TYR A 357 3.82 -12.21 -11.42
C TYR A 357 4.38 -10.81 -11.13
N SER A 358 3.55 -9.85 -10.75
CA SER A 358 4.01 -8.51 -10.34
C SER A 358 3.89 -8.28 -8.83
N GLU A 359 5.01 -7.97 -8.17
CA GLU A 359 5.19 -7.85 -6.71
C GLU A 359 4.87 -6.46 -6.12
N ILE A 360 4.39 -5.50 -6.91
CA ILE A 360 4.15 -4.09 -6.52
C ILE A 360 5.46 -3.31 -6.37
N ASN A 361 5.65 -2.33 -7.27
CA ASN A 361 6.13 -0.96 -6.94
C ASN A 361 6.56 -0.14 -8.19
N SER A 362 6.14 -0.45 -9.42
CA SER A 362 6.32 0.56 -10.47
C SER A 362 5.34 0.43 -11.63
N ASP A 363 4.70 1.55 -11.96
CA ASP A 363 3.79 1.77 -13.09
C ASP A 363 4.53 1.83 -14.44
N TRP A 364 5.60 1.05 -14.62
CA TRP A 364 6.52 1.16 -15.75
C TRP A 364 6.58 -0.11 -16.58
N THR A 365 6.92 0.07 -17.86
CA THR A 365 7.34 -1.03 -18.72
C THR A 365 8.69 -1.58 -18.23
N SER A 366 8.69 -2.80 -17.75
CA SER A 366 9.89 -3.55 -17.38
C SER A 366 10.46 -4.30 -18.58
N THR A 367 11.78 -4.48 -18.63
CA THR A 367 12.44 -5.35 -19.63
C THR A 367 13.13 -6.53 -18.95
N PRO A 368 12.37 -7.47 -18.34
CA PRO A 368 12.93 -8.49 -17.46
C PRO A 368 13.83 -9.50 -18.17
N VAL A 369 13.69 -9.67 -19.48
CA VAL A 369 14.53 -10.55 -20.31
C VAL A 369 14.97 -9.78 -21.56
N ARG A 370 16.26 -9.83 -21.88
CA ARG A 370 16.86 -9.24 -23.09
C ARG A 370 17.53 -10.31 -23.93
N GLY A 371 17.33 -10.27 -25.24
CA GLY A 371 17.80 -11.32 -26.17
C GLY A 371 16.95 -12.60 -26.15
N GLY A 372 17.56 -13.72 -26.55
CA GLY A 372 16.88 -15.00 -26.72
C GLY A 372 15.84 -15.04 -27.85
N ILE A 373 15.21 -16.20 -28.03
CA ILE A 373 14.12 -16.48 -28.96
C ILE A 373 12.93 -17.03 -28.14
N PRO A 374 11.85 -16.27 -27.94
CA PRO A 374 10.70 -16.74 -27.20
C PRO A 374 9.99 -17.83 -27.97
N THR A 375 9.58 -18.84 -27.23
CA THR A 375 8.78 -19.96 -27.69
C THR A 375 7.56 -20.00 -26.76
N HIS A 376 6.36 -19.74 -27.30
CA HIS A 376 5.06 -19.65 -26.59
C HIS A 376 4.64 -18.29 -25.98
N PHE A 377 4.79 -17.17 -26.70
CA PHE A 377 4.30 -15.85 -26.23
C PHE A 377 2.94 -15.40 -26.80
N SER A 378 2.33 -16.15 -27.71
CA SER A 378 1.03 -15.78 -28.28
C SER A 378 -0.13 -16.23 -27.39
N ASP A 379 -0.80 -15.26 -26.77
CA ASP A 379 -2.16 -15.27 -26.18
C ASP A 379 -2.43 -16.10 -24.90
N SER A 380 -1.46 -16.82 -24.32
CA SER A 380 -1.72 -17.77 -23.23
C SER A 380 -0.90 -17.60 -21.94
N ILE A 381 -0.04 -16.59 -21.83
CA ILE A 381 0.78 -16.41 -20.62
C ILE A 381 -0.11 -16.01 -19.45
N ARG A 382 0.00 -16.74 -18.35
CA ARG A 382 -0.75 -16.43 -17.13
C ARG A 382 -0.16 -15.19 -16.49
N THR A 383 -0.98 -14.19 -16.21
CA THR A 383 -0.55 -12.96 -15.51
C THR A 383 -1.25 -12.85 -14.17
N THR A 384 -0.47 -12.71 -13.10
CA THR A 384 -0.96 -12.51 -11.73
C THR A 384 -0.29 -11.29 -11.12
N SER A 385 -0.96 -10.62 -10.17
CA SER A 385 -0.39 -9.45 -9.49
C SER A 385 -0.82 -9.46 -8.04
N GLU A 386 0.04 -8.96 -7.16
CA GLU A 386 -0.39 -8.69 -5.79
C GLU A 386 -1.49 -7.61 -5.70
N CYS A 387 -1.55 -6.72 -6.70
CA CYS A 387 -2.61 -5.72 -6.83
C CYS A 387 -4.00 -6.33 -6.99
N SER A 388 -4.12 -7.59 -7.40
CA SER A 388 -5.41 -8.28 -7.51
C SER A 388 -6.17 -8.39 -6.19
N LYS A 389 -5.49 -8.21 -5.04
CA LYS A 389 -6.10 -8.19 -3.71
C LYS A 389 -6.84 -6.87 -3.42
N TRP A 390 -6.45 -5.78 -4.09
CA TRP A 390 -6.83 -4.41 -3.75
C TRP A 390 -7.66 -3.75 -4.84
N VAL A 391 -7.37 -4.05 -6.10
CA VAL A 391 -8.04 -3.49 -7.27
C VAL A 391 -8.51 -4.60 -8.21
N SER A 392 -9.71 -4.44 -8.77
CA SER A 392 -10.18 -5.22 -9.91
C SER A 392 -9.70 -4.56 -11.21
N ASP A 393 -9.79 -5.28 -12.33
CA ASP A 393 -9.70 -4.71 -13.68
C ASP A 393 -8.32 -4.11 -14.06
N TYR A 394 -7.25 -4.53 -13.37
CA TYR A 394 -5.88 -4.32 -13.84
C TYR A 394 -5.57 -5.27 -15.02
N ASN A 395 -4.58 -4.91 -15.83
CA ASN A 395 -4.10 -5.76 -16.92
C ASN A 395 -2.57 -5.73 -17.02
N MET A 396 -1.97 -6.69 -17.73
CA MET A 396 -0.55 -6.65 -18.10
C MET A 396 -0.41 -6.80 -19.61
N SER A 397 0.26 -5.83 -20.23
CA SER A 397 0.64 -5.91 -21.63
C SER A 397 1.99 -6.59 -21.75
N ILE A 398 2.04 -7.66 -22.54
CA ILE A 398 3.26 -8.43 -22.79
C ILE A 398 3.59 -8.29 -24.26
N VAL A 399 4.76 -7.74 -24.54
CA VAL A 399 5.22 -7.45 -25.91
C VAL A 399 6.63 -7.98 -26.02
N TYR A 400 6.94 -8.66 -27.12
CA TYR A 400 8.29 -9.11 -27.38
C TYR A 400 8.77 -8.67 -28.76
N ASN A 401 10.04 -8.27 -28.84
CA ASN A 401 10.75 -8.04 -30.10
C ASN A 401 12.15 -8.65 -30.05
N GLU A 402 12.92 -8.55 -31.14
CA GLU A 402 14.27 -9.11 -31.25
C GLU A 402 15.27 -8.63 -30.17
N THR A 403 14.96 -7.57 -29.42
CA THR A 403 15.83 -7.00 -28.39
C THR A 403 15.46 -7.44 -26.98
N ALA A 404 14.18 -7.54 -26.64
CA ALA A 404 13.73 -7.81 -25.28
C ALA A 404 12.27 -8.25 -25.19
N LEU A 405 11.94 -8.87 -24.05
CA LEU A 405 10.60 -8.98 -23.53
C LEU A 405 10.27 -7.70 -22.75
N TYR A 406 9.15 -7.06 -23.10
CA TYR A 406 8.59 -5.89 -22.43
C TYR A 406 7.32 -6.31 -21.70
N VAL A 407 7.24 -6.01 -20.42
CA VAL A 407 6.03 -6.23 -19.64
C VAL A 407 5.61 -4.92 -18.98
N THR A 408 4.42 -4.46 -19.32
CA THR A 408 3.83 -3.22 -18.82
C THR A 408 2.64 -3.52 -17.94
N TYR A 409 2.71 -3.13 -16.67
CA TYR A 409 1.54 -3.13 -15.79
C TYR A 409 0.59 -1.99 -16.20
N VAL A 410 -0.67 -2.32 -16.44
CA VAL A 410 -1.72 -1.37 -16.82
C VAL A 410 -2.68 -1.22 -15.63
N PRO A 411 -2.65 -0.09 -14.91
CA PRO A 411 -3.53 0.14 -13.77
C PRO A 411 -5.00 0.24 -14.22
N PRO A 412 -5.95 0.01 -13.31
CA PRO A 412 -7.37 0.23 -13.60
C PRO A 412 -7.63 1.73 -13.83
N THR A 413 -8.71 2.02 -14.56
CA THR A 413 -9.18 3.41 -14.74
C THR A 413 -9.59 4.01 -13.39
N PRO A 414 -9.18 5.25 -13.06
CA PRO A 414 -9.57 5.90 -11.81
C PRO A 414 -11.07 5.92 -11.63
N ASN A 415 -11.53 5.70 -10.39
CA ASN A 415 -12.96 5.66 -10.08
C ASN A 415 -13.58 7.07 -10.13
N ILE A 416 -14.06 7.45 -11.31
CA ILE A 416 -14.73 8.72 -11.56
C ILE A 416 -16.24 8.52 -11.42
N THR A 417 -16.85 9.27 -10.50
CA THR A 417 -18.29 9.15 -10.21
C THR A 417 -19.17 9.85 -11.24
N TYR A 418 -18.82 11.07 -11.62
CA TYR A 418 -19.48 11.84 -12.68
C TYR A 418 -18.59 13.00 -13.12
N GLY A 419 -18.91 13.61 -14.26
CA GLY A 419 -18.37 14.91 -14.67
C GLY A 419 -19.44 16.01 -14.66
N TRP A 420 -19.02 17.27 -14.80
CA TRP A 420 -19.91 18.40 -15.04
C TRP A 420 -19.19 19.48 -15.84
N SER A 421 -19.94 20.28 -16.61
CA SER A 421 -19.38 21.39 -17.39
C SER A 421 -20.01 22.71 -16.99
N ASP A 422 -19.23 23.79 -16.93
CA ASP A 422 -19.74 25.16 -16.77
C ASP A 422 -19.81 25.94 -18.10
N GLY A 423 -19.47 25.27 -19.22
CA GLY A 423 -19.37 25.87 -20.55
C GLY A 423 -18.00 26.47 -20.89
N ILE A 424 -17.07 26.51 -19.95
CA ILE A 424 -15.66 26.85 -20.17
C ILE A 424 -14.77 25.63 -19.91
N TYR A 425 -15.05 24.93 -18.81
CA TYR A 425 -14.34 23.73 -18.38
C TYR A 425 -15.31 22.61 -18.05
N THR A 426 -14.83 21.38 -18.23
CA THR A 426 -15.50 20.15 -17.83
C THR A 426 -14.63 19.45 -16.79
N SER A 427 -15.18 19.30 -15.59
CA SER A 427 -14.53 18.70 -14.41
C SER A 427 -15.04 17.29 -14.19
N PHE A 428 -14.20 16.41 -13.64
CA PHE A 428 -14.54 15.01 -13.33
C PHE A 428 -14.30 14.75 -11.84
N LEU A 429 -15.34 14.29 -11.14
CA LEU A 429 -15.28 13.99 -9.71
C LEU A 429 -14.67 12.61 -9.48
N TYR A 430 -13.43 12.60 -9.03
CA TYR A 430 -12.76 11.40 -8.55
C TYR A 430 -13.26 11.03 -7.14
N ALA A 431 -13.66 9.77 -6.95
CA ALA A 431 -14.27 9.29 -5.70
C ALA A 431 -13.27 8.98 -4.58
N GLY A 432 -11.97 8.97 -4.88
CA GLY A 432 -10.95 8.52 -3.93
C GLY A 432 -10.83 7.00 -3.88
N HIS A 433 -9.60 6.53 -3.66
CA HIS A 433 -9.27 5.17 -3.32
C HIS A 433 -8.68 5.11 -1.90
N SER A 434 -8.67 3.90 -1.30
CA SER A 434 -8.00 3.69 -0.01
C SER A 434 -6.49 3.94 -0.13
N TYR A 435 -5.81 4.26 0.96
CA TYR A 435 -4.35 4.46 0.96
C TYR A 435 -3.55 3.25 0.42
N TRP A 436 -4.06 2.03 0.58
CA TRP A 436 -3.37 0.82 0.10
C TRP A 436 -3.53 0.58 -1.40
N SER A 437 -4.62 1.07 -1.99
CA SER A 437 -4.87 0.97 -3.43
C SER A 437 -4.03 1.94 -4.26
N THR A 438 -3.45 3.00 -3.65
CA THR A 438 -2.65 3.99 -4.40
C THR A 438 -1.38 3.41 -5.02
N TYR A 439 -0.89 2.25 -4.53
CA TYR A 439 0.26 1.55 -5.12
C TYR A 439 -0.09 0.72 -6.36
N CYS A 440 -1.38 0.61 -6.68
CA CYS A 440 -1.91 -0.22 -7.76
C CYS A 440 -2.69 0.57 -8.82
N THR A 441 -2.75 1.89 -8.66
CA THR A 441 -3.55 2.84 -9.46
C THR A 441 -2.70 4.06 -9.80
N ASP A 442 -2.91 4.66 -10.99
CA ASP A 442 -2.26 5.92 -11.36
C ASP A 442 -3.23 7.11 -11.20
N ASP A 443 -3.71 7.35 -9.98
CA ASP A 443 -4.73 8.37 -9.70
C ASP A 443 -4.21 9.81 -9.86
N TYR A 444 -2.90 10.00 -9.69
CA TYR A 444 -2.20 11.28 -9.91
C TYR A 444 -1.80 11.49 -11.37
N LEU A 445 -2.06 10.50 -12.24
CA LEU A 445 -1.73 10.54 -13.65
C LEU A 445 -0.24 10.85 -13.85
N GLU A 446 0.66 10.21 -13.12
CA GLU A 446 2.11 10.42 -13.29
C GLU A 446 2.61 9.73 -14.56
N HIS A 447 2.12 8.51 -14.83
CA HIS A 447 2.63 7.60 -15.84
C HIS A 447 1.67 7.37 -17.03
N TYR A 448 0.39 7.65 -16.82
CA TYR A 448 -0.69 7.53 -17.78
C TYR A 448 -1.42 8.86 -17.97
N HIS A 449 -1.91 9.08 -19.18
CA HIS A 449 -2.87 10.13 -19.49
C HIS A 449 -4.28 9.61 -19.25
N LEU A 450 -5.12 10.40 -18.59
CA LEU A 450 -6.55 10.13 -18.57
C LEU A 450 -7.15 10.65 -19.88
N ILE A 451 -7.68 9.72 -20.67
CA ILE A 451 -8.31 10.00 -21.95
C ILE A 451 -9.83 10.02 -21.76
N ILE A 452 -10.47 11.05 -22.29
CA ILE A 452 -11.92 11.14 -22.39
C ILE A 452 -12.29 11.09 -23.86
N GLU A 453 -12.98 10.03 -24.26
CA GLU A 453 -13.56 9.86 -25.59
C GLU A 453 -15.05 10.18 -25.58
N ASP A 454 -15.44 11.06 -26.49
CA ASP A 454 -16.80 11.55 -26.68
C ASP A 454 -17.13 11.64 -28.18
N GLY A 455 -17.63 10.52 -28.72
CA GLY A 455 -17.78 10.34 -30.16
C GLY A 455 -16.44 10.49 -30.88
N ASP A 456 -16.35 11.48 -31.77
CA ASP A 456 -15.13 11.78 -32.54
C ASP A 456 -14.15 12.70 -31.78
N HIS A 457 -14.53 13.20 -30.60
CA HIS A 457 -13.68 14.07 -29.80
C HIS A 457 -12.87 13.28 -28.77
N ARG A 458 -11.57 13.57 -28.71
CA ARG A 458 -10.63 12.97 -27.76
C ARG A 458 -9.95 14.06 -26.94
N ARG A 459 -10.12 14.00 -25.62
CA ARG A 459 -9.50 14.93 -24.66
C ARG A 459 -8.46 14.19 -23.82
N VAL A 460 -7.37 14.88 -23.50
CA VAL A 460 -6.24 14.35 -22.74
C VAL A 460 -6.09 15.17 -21.46
N ILE A 461 -6.14 14.51 -20.31
CA ILE A 461 -5.95 15.10 -19.00
C ILE A 461 -4.62 14.61 -18.42
N ASN A 462 -3.83 15.56 -17.86
CA ASN A 462 -2.45 15.32 -17.46
C ASN A 462 -2.18 15.41 -15.96
N ASN A 463 -3.06 16.01 -15.15
CA ASN A 463 -2.76 16.26 -13.73
C ASN A 463 -4.01 16.59 -12.88
N ILE A 464 -4.89 17.46 -13.39
CA ILE A 464 -6.14 17.84 -12.72
C ILE A 464 -7.27 17.26 -13.55
N TYR A 465 -8.24 16.57 -12.93
CA TYR A 465 -9.45 16.00 -13.55
C TYR A 465 -10.38 17.09 -14.12
N LEU A 466 -9.84 17.86 -15.08
CA LEU A 466 -10.37 19.08 -15.65
C LEU A 466 -9.89 19.17 -17.10
N THR A 467 -10.78 19.54 -18.01
CA THR A 467 -10.47 19.76 -19.42
C THR A 467 -11.31 20.93 -19.95
N SER A 468 -10.97 21.47 -21.12
CA SER A 468 -11.82 22.48 -21.77
C SER A 468 -13.14 21.85 -22.22
N SER A 469 -14.22 22.62 -22.10
CA SER A 469 -15.52 22.21 -22.60
C SER A 469 -15.51 22.11 -24.14
N LEU A 470 -16.30 21.18 -24.67
CA LEU A 470 -16.56 21.13 -26.11
C LEU A 470 -17.62 22.17 -26.51
N PRO A 471 -17.74 22.55 -27.81
CA PRO A 471 -18.71 23.56 -28.25
C PRO A 471 -20.18 23.24 -27.93
N ASP A 472 -20.52 21.96 -27.75
CA ASP A 472 -21.83 21.45 -27.35
C ASP A 472 -22.00 21.32 -25.82
N GLU A 473 -20.96 21.61 -25.04
CA GLU A 473 -20.95 21.54 -23.58
C GLU A 473 -21.22 22.92 -22.94
N ASN A 474 -22.23 22.98 -22.08
CA ASN A 474 -22.57 24.12 -21.24
C ASN A 474 -23.05 23.64 -19.85
N SER A 475 -23.46 24.59 -19.01
CA SER A 475 -23.95 24.34 -17.65
C SER A 475 -25.19 23.43 -17.56
N CYS A 476 -25.90 23.22 -18.67
CA CYS A 476 -27.06 22.35 -18.80
C CYS A 476 -26.80 21.02 -19.51
N THR A 477 -25.56 20.72 -19.89
CA THR A 477 -25.25 19.52 -20.67
C THR A 477 -25.41 18.24 -19.85
N TYR A 478 -26.09 17.26 -20.44
CA TYR A 478 -26.10 15.88 -20.00
C TYR A 478 -25.61 14.97 -21.13
N LYS A 479 -24.56 14.19 -20.90
CA LYS A 479 -24.09 13.17 -21.85
C LYS A 479 -23.25 12.09 -21.19
N LYS A 480 -22.93 11.02 -21.94
CA LYS A 480 -22.06 9.93 -21.50
C LYS A 480 -20.76 9.97 -22.27
N VAL A 481 -19.65 9.82 -21.57
CA VAL A 481 -18.30 9.78 -22.16
C VAL A 481 -17.59 8.51 -21.71
N LYS A 482 -16.63 8.05 -22.50
CA LYS A 482 -15.75 6.95 -22.12
C LYS A 482 -14.47 7.52 -21.54
N VAL A 483 -14.03 6.97 -20.41
CA VAL A 483 -12.82 7.39 -19.73
C VAL A 483 -11.91 6.18 -19.54
N TYR A 484 -10.62 6.34 -19.85
CA TYR A 484 -9.60 5.31 -19.64
C TYR A 484 -8.20 5.92 -19.55
N LEU A 485 -7.24 5.15 -19.07
CA LEU A 485 -5.83 5.51 -19.02
C LEU A 485 -5.12 5.07 -20.29
N GLU A 486 -4.29 5.94 -20.87
CA GLU A 486 -3.37 5.64 -21.98
C GLU A 486 -1.94 6.03 -21.58
N SER A 487 -0.96 5.13 -21.77
CA SER A 487 0.43 5.34 -21.35
C SER A 487 1.06 6.62 -21.93
N LYS A 488 1.83 7.39 -21.12
CA LYS A 488 2.50 8.64 -21.56
C LYS A 488 3.76 8.45 -22.42
N GLY A 489 4.37 7.26 -22.40
CA GLY A 489 5.70 7.00 -22.99
C GLY A 489 5.72 6.66 -24.49
N GLY A 490 6.92 6.64 -25.08
CA GLY A 490 7.17 6.30 -26.49
C GLY A 490 7.26 4.80 -26.81
N GLY A 491 6.80 3.94 -25.88
CA GLY A 491 6.67 2.49 -26.09
C GLY A 491 5.34 2.12 -26.76
N GLU A 492 4.96 0.85 -26.63
CA GLU A 492 3.63 0.40 -27.07
C GLU A 492 2.53 1.08 -26.26
N LYS A 493 1.50 1.56 -26.95
CA LYS A 493 0.37 2.25 -26.30
C LYS A 493 -0.50 1.25 -25.57
N THR A 494 -0.37 1.19 -24.26
CA THR A 494 -1.27 0.40 -23.41
C THR A 494 -2.47 1.21 -22.96
N ARG A 495 -3.62 0.54 -22.81
CA ARG A 495 -4.89 1.16 -22.41
C ARG A 495 -5.56 0.36 -21.29
N SER A 496 -6.06 1.05 -20.27
CA SER A 496 -6.89 0.43 -19.24
C SER A 496 -8.30 0.13 -19.77
N ILE A 497 -9.06 -0.66 -19.01
CA ILE A 497 -10.45 -0.96 -19.34
C ILE A 497 -11.29 0.33 -19.26
N PRO A 498 -12.05 0.69 -20.30
CA PRO A 498 -12.80 1.94 -20.32
C PRO A 498 -14.01 1.91 -19.38
N LEU A 499 -14.19 3.03 -18.68
CA LEU A 499 -15.33 3.32 -17.82
C LEU A 499 -16.28 4.29 -18.54
N GLU A 500 -17.60 4.02 -18.50
CA GLU A 500 -18.58 5.01 -18.92
C GLU A 500 -18.91 5.96 -17.77
N VAL A 501 -18.72 7.26 -18.00
CA VAL A 501 -18.95 8.33 -17.02
C VAL A 501 -20.02 9.28 -17.55
N GLU A 502 -20.98 9.64 -16.70
CA GLU A 502 -22.00 10.64 -17.03
C GLU A 502 -21.48 12.06 -16.72
N ILE A 503 -21.56 12.96 -17.71
CA ILE A 503 -21.47 14.40 -17.50
C ILE A 503 -22.87 14.89 -17.15
N LEU A 504 -23.02 15.44 -15.95
CA LEU A 504 -24.28 15.92 -15.40
C LEU A 504 -24.38 17.45 -15.52
N PRO A 505 -25.61 18.01 -15.66
CA PRO A 505 -25.84 19.45 -15.71
C PRO A 505 -25.34 20.15 -14.44
N ALA A 506 -24.35 21.02 -14.57
CA ALA A 506 -23.77 21.76 -13.46
C ALA A 506 -24.79 22.66 -12.76
N ASP A 507 -25.67 23.33 -13.50
CA ASP A 507 -26.69 24.21 -12.90
C ASP A 507 -27.68 23.43 -12.02
N VAL A 508 -27.91 22.16 -12.32
CA VAL A 508 -28.77 21.26 -11.52
C VAL A 508 -27.99 20.72 -10.32
N LEU A 509 -26.75 20.26 -10.54
CA LEU A 509 -25.89 19.75 -9.46
C LEU A 509 -25.61 20.81 -8.40
N PHE A 510 -25.33 22.05 -8.80
CA PHE A 510 -25.00 23.15 -7.88
C PHE A 510 -26.15 24.13 -7.69
N ALA A 511 -27.39 23.68 -7.92
CA ALA A 511 -28.59 24.48 -7.72
C ALA A 511 -28.65 25.06 -6.29
N ARG A 512 -28.80 26.37 -6.20
CA ARG A 512 -28.77 27.12 -4.93
C ARG A 512 -30.16 27.44 -4.38
N TYR A 513 -31.18 26.67 -4.76
CA TYR A 513 -32.52 26.88 -4.22
C TYR A 513 -32.52 26.63 -2.71
N TYR A 514 -32.97 27.61 -1.95
CA TYR A 514 -33.14 27.51 -0.51
C TYR A 514 -34.53 28.04 -0.14
N PRO A 515 -35.39 27.25 0.53
CA PRO A 515 -36.80 27.57 0.83
C PRO A 515 -36.97 28.66 1.90
N TRP A 516 -35.96 29.51 2.09
CA TRP A 516 -36.00 30.75 2.85
C TRP A 516 -34.71 31.53 2.54
N GLY A 517 -34.67 32.14 1.35
CA GLY A 517 -33.42 32.43 0.67
C GLY A 517 -33.05 33.89 0.47
N PHE A 518 -33.97 34.85 0.59
CA PHE A 518 -33.70 36.29 0.46
C PHE A 518 -34.86 37.04 1.14
N TYR A 519 -34.62 38.14 1.87
CA TYR A 519 -35.67 38.90 2.58
C TYR A 519 -36.63 39.65 1.63
N ASN A 520 -36.96 39.05 0.49
CA ASN A 520 -37.79 39.56 -0.60
C ASN A 520 -38.92 38.60 -0.99
N ASP A 521 -39.14 37.53 -0.21
CA ASP A 521 -40.23 36.57 -0.41
C ASP A 521 -41.15 36.58 0.83
N THR A 522 -42.45 36.67 0.60
CA THR A 522 -43.48 36.63 1.64
C THR A 522 -44.10 35.24 1.83
N GLU A 523 -43.87 34.33 0.88
CA GLU A 523 -44.46 33.00 0.83
C GLU A 523 -43.54 31.94 1.43
N SER A 524 -42.23 32.19 1.44
CA SER A 524 -41.25 31.37 2.14
C SER A 524 -40.93 31.88 3.54
N ARG A 525 -40.84 30.99 4.53
CA ARG A 525 -40.43 31.34 5.90
C ARG A 525 -39.79 30.17 6.63
N MET A 526 -38.91 30.47 7.58
CA MET A 526 -38.27 29.49 8.46
C MET A 526 -38.34 29.96 9.91
N THR A 527 -38.86 29.11 10.80
CA THR A 527 -39.07 29.46 12.21
C THR A 527 -38.70 28.29 13.12
N ALA A 528 -37.82 28.55 14.10
CA ALA A 528 -37.57 27.59 15.17
C ALA A 528 -38.76 27.55 16.14
N LEU A 529 -39.17 26.34 16.54
CA LEU A 529 -40.34 26.15 17.40
C LEU A 529 -39.97 26.19 18.89
N ALA A 530 -40.91 26.65 19.72
CA ALA A 530 -40.80 26.71 21.17
C ALA A 530 -41.70 25.68 21.87
N GLY A 531 -41.61 25.60 23.20
CA GLY A 531 -42.49 24.73 24.01
C GLY A 531 -42.26 23.24 23.79
N THR A 532 -43.33 22.48 23.61
CA THR A 532 -43.30 21.02 23.38
C THR A 532 -42.62 20.61 22.08
N ASP A 533 -42.59 21.51 21.10
CA ASP A 533 -41.93 21.30 19.80
C ASP A 533 -40.52 21.89 19.74
N SER A 534 -39.97 22.33 20.87
CA SER A 534 -38.57 22.76 20.98
C SER A 534 -37.62 21.67 20.46
N GLY A 535 -36.73 22.03 19.54
CA GLY A 535 -35.89 21.07 18.80
C GLY A 535 -36.26 20.95 17.33
N LYS A 536 -37.33 21.61 16.89
CA LYS A 536 -37.83 21.55 15.51
C LYS A 536 -37.78 22.92 14.85
N VAL A 537 -37.58 22.92 13.54
CA VAL A 537 -37.67 24.09 12.67
C VAL A 537 -38.79 23.86 11.68
N GLN A 538 -39.73 24.78 11.62
CA GLN A 538 -40.80 24.76 10.64
C GLN A 538 -40.43 25.62 9.44
N ILE A 539 -40.61 25.06 8.25
CA ILE A 539 -40.16 25.62 6.98
C ILE A 539 -41.36 25.65 6.05
N TRP A 540 -41.57 26.76 5.36
CA TRP A 540 -42.61 26.95 4.37
C TRP A 540 -41.98 27.53 3.12
N TRP A 541 -42.49 27.13 1.96
CA TRP A 541 -42.07 27.64 0.66
C TRP A 541 -43.24 27.64 -0.30
N ASN A 542 -43.14 28.45 -1.35
CA ASN A 542 -44.08 28.39 -2.44
C ASN A 542 -43.80 27.16 -3.33
N ALA A 543 -44.76 26.22 -3.36
CA ALA A 543 -44.64 24.99 -4.14
C ALA A 543 -44.65 25.22 -5.66
N THR A 544 -45.18 26.35 -6.16
CA THR A 544 -45.27 26.63 -7.60
C THR A 544 -44.13 27.48 -8.14
N GLU A 545 -43.28 28.05 -7.28
CA GLU A 545 -42.19 28.96 -7.67
C GLU A 545 -40.80 28.35 -7.60
N ILE A 546 -40.67 27.04 -7.30
CA ILE A 546 -39.36 26.39 -7.37
C ILE A 546 -38.93 26.33 -8.83
N PRO A 547 -37.79 26.95 -9.21
CA PRO A 547 -37.41 27.06 -10.61
C PRO A 547 -37.09 25.69 -11.20
N SER A 548 -37.57 25.44 -12.42
CA SER A 548 -37.06 24.37 -13.26
C SER A 548 -35.69 24.77 -13.81
N ILE A 549 -34.68 23.91 -13.71
CA ILE A 549 -33.32 24.19 -14.16
C ILE A 549 -32.96 23.23 -15.28
N CYS A 550 -32.53 23.73 -16.44
CA CYS A 550 -32.20 22.92 -17.62
C CYS A 550 -33.34 21.98 -18.10
N GLY A 551 -34.59 22.37 -17.82
CA GLY A 551 -35.79 21.55 -18.07
C GLY A 551 -35.99 20.40 -17.09
N TYR A 552 -35.24 20.34 -15.98
CA TYR A 552 -35.54 19.45 -14.86
C TYR A 552 -36.46 20.14 -13.85
N GLU A 553 -37.50 19.44 -13.42
CA GLU A 553 -38.47 19.92 -12.44
C GLU A 553 -38.09 19.46 -11.03
N ALA A 554 -38.21 20.35 -10.04
CA ALA A 554 -37.95 20.01 -8.65
C ALA A 554 -39.08 19.14 -8.08
N GLN A 555 -38.74 17.94 -7.58
CA GLN A 555 -39.72 16.99 -7.06
C GLN A 555 -39.65 16.85 -5.53
N GLN A 556 -38.44 16.84 -4.96
CA GLN A 556 -38.21 16.64 -3.53
C GLN A 556 -37.16 17.58 -2.97
N LEU A 557 -37.40 18.08 -1.75
CA LEU A 557 -36.43 18.81 -0.94
C LEU A 557 -35.90 17.88 0.15
N TYR A 558 -34.59 17.93 0.39
CA TYR A 558 -33.90 17.20 1.45
C TYR A 558 -33.35 18.21 2.44
N PHE A 559 -33.79 18.10 3.70
CA PHE A 559 -33.27 18.84 4.83
C PHE A 559 -32.45 17.86 5.68
N GLY A 560 -31.12 17.85 5.48
CA GLY A 560 -30.26 16.80 6.02
C GLY A 560 -30.72 15.40 5.55
N ASN A 561 -31.09 14.53 6.49
CA ASN A 561 -31.51 13.15 6.21
C ASN A 561 -33.02 12.98 5.99
N GLN A 562 -33.81 14.07 6.07
CA GLN A 562 -35.26 14.02 5.89
C GLN A 562 -35.66 14.60 4.54
N SER A 563 -36.61 13.97 3.87
CA SER A 563 -37.10 14.40 2.56
C SER A 563 -38.58 14.78 2.61
N VAL A 564 -38.96 15.71 1.75
CA VAL A 564 -40.34 16.19 1.61
C VAL A 564 -40.61 16.53 0.15
N ALA A 565 -41.81 16.22 -0.34
CA ALA A 565 -42.20 16.57 -1.70
C ALA A 565 -42.37 18.09 -1.83
N VAL A 566 -41.88 18.65 -2.93
CA VAL A 566 -41.96 20.09 -3.24
C VAL A 566 -43.40 20.60 -3.17
N SER A 567 -44.36 19.78 -3.62
CA SER A 567 -45.80 20.10 -3.63
C SER A 567 -46.41 20.32 -2.24
N GLN A 568 -45.76 19.90 -1.15
CA GLN A 568 -46.32 20.08 0.20
C GLN A 568 -46.27 21.53 0.69
N GLY A 569 -45.33 22.35 0.20
CA GLY A 569 -45.17 23.77 0.59
C GLY A 569 -44.84 24.03 2.07
N ARG A 570 -44.77 22.99 2.91
CA ARG A 570 -44.44 23.09 4.34
C ARG A 570 -43.79 21.81 4.86
N PHE A 571 -42.87 21.96 5.81
CA PHE A 571 -42.19 20.83 6.46
C PHE A 571 -41.73 21.20 7.88
N THR A 572 -41.69 20.22 8.77
CA THR A 572 -41.14 20.39 10.12
C THR A 572 -39.92 19.50 10.29
N TYR A 573 -38.75 20.12 10.27
CA TYR A 573 -37.46 19.45 10.40
C TYR A 573 -37.04 19.35 11.86
N ARG A 574 -36.48 18.20 12.27
CA ARG A 574 -35.87 18.05 13.60
C ARG A 574 -34.41 18.49 13.53
N ALA A 575 -34.11 19.67 14.07
CA ALA A 575 -32.80 20.27 13.96
C ALA A 575 -31.82 19.75 15.01
N THR A 576 -30.54 19.73 14.64
CA THR A 576 -29.44 19.40 15.56
C THR A 576 -29.25 20.55 16.54
N ARG A 577 -29.23 20.23 17.84
CA ARG A 577 -28.94 21.21 18.89
C ARG A 577 -27.43 21.53 18.85
N GLU A 578 -27.07 22.78 18.58
CA GLU A 578 -25.70 23.28 18.78
C GLU A 578 -25.51 23.84 20.20
N ARG A 579 -24.25 23.87 20.67
CA ARG A 579 -23.90 24.16 22.08
C ARG A 579 -24.47 25.49 22.57
N LYS A 580 -24.80 25.51 23.87
CA LYS A 580 -25.21 26.68 24.66
C LYS A 580 -24.05 27.68 24.75
N MET A 581 -24.24 28.92 24.33
CA MET A 581 -23.27 29.99 24.54
C MET A 581 -23.25 30.36 26.03
N SER A 582 -22.05 30.55 26.59
CA SER A 582 -21.87 31.10 27.94
C SER A 582 -21.89 32.63 27.86
N SER A 583 -22.98 33.24 28.37
CA SER A 583 -23.21 34.69 28.57
C SER A 583 -23.57 35.52 27.31
N PRO A 584 -24.53 36.48 27.39
CA PRO A 584 -25.48 36.76 28.48
C PRO A 584 -26.80 35.97 28.35
N CYS A 585 -26.97 35.14 27.32
CA CYS A 585 -28.20 34.39 27.08
C CYS A 585 -27.98 32.88 27.11
N ALA A 586 -28.64 32.21 28.04
CA ALA A 586 -28.67 30.75 28.15
C ALA A 586 -29.79 30.13 27.28
N ILE A 587 -29.93 30.54 26.02
CA ILE A 587 -30.97 30.01 25.12
C ILE A 587 -30.46 28.84 24.28
N THR A 588 -31.39 28.01 23.80
CA THR A 588 -31.07 26.88 22.92
C THR A 588 -31.17 27.34 21.47
N TYR A 589 -30.15 27.03 20.68
CA TYR A 589 -30.10 27.35 19.26
C TYR A 589 -30.17 26.07 18.42
N TYR A 590 -30.66 26.20 17.19
CA TYR A 590 -30.84 25.11 16.26
C TYR A 590 -30.16 25.40 14.92
N ALA A 591 -29.31 24.49 14.45
CA ALA A 591 -28.60 24.68 13.19
C ALA A 591 -29.58 24.76 12.02
N VAL A 592 -29.33 25.72 11.12
CA VAL A 592 -30.02 25.82 9.84
C VAL A 592 -29.65 24.59 8.98
N PRO A 593 -30.64 23.82 8.45
CA PRO A 593 -30.35 22.63 7.68
C PRO A 593 -29.76 22.97 6.30
N ALA A 594 -28.80 22.18 5.83
CA ALA A 594 -28.44 22.20 4.42
C ALA A 594 -29.58 21.62 3.58
N VAL A 595 -29.82 22.24 2.43
CA VAL A 595 -30.90 21.84 1.51
C VAL A 595 -30.30 21.28 0.22
N SER A 596 -30.74 20.07 -0.14
CA SER A 596 -30.55 19.50 -1.47
C SER A 596 -31.90 19.35 -2.16
N VAL A 597 -31.94 19.53 -3.47
CA VAL A 597 -33.16 19.36 -4.27
C VAL A 597 -32.95 18.19 -5.22
N VAL A 598 -33.95 17.31 -5.33
CA VAL A 598 -33.99 16.30 -6.38
C VAL A 598 -34.79 16.85 -7.55
N TYR A 599 -34.10 16.95 -8.67
CA TYR A 599 -34.61 17.41 -9.95
C TYR A 599 -34.83 16.22 -10.87
N THR A 600 -35.97 16.19 -11.56
CA THR A 600 -36.38 15.09 -12.42
C THR A 600 -36.64 15.58 -13.85
N LYS A 601 -36.12 14.84 -14.83
CA LYS A 601 -36.39 15.03 -16.26
C LYS A 601 -36.37 13.69 -16.97
N GLU A 602 -37.43 13.39 -17.74
CA GLU A 602 -37.50 12.17 -18.56
C GLU A 602 -37.19 10.87 -17.78
N GLY A 603 -37.63 10.79 -16.51
CA GLY A 603 -37.40 9.64 -15.63
C GLY A 603 -36.02 9.58 -14.97
N ARG A 604 -35.12 10.53 -15.23
CA ARG A 604 -33.80 10.66 -14.58
C ARG A 604 -33.90 11.62 -13.39
N ASN A 605 -33.23 11.27 -12.29
CA ASN A 605 -33.20 12.07 -11.07
C ASN A 605 -31.77 12.53 -10.78
N ILE A 606 -31.58 13.83 -10.55
CA ILE A 606 -30.32 14.41 -10.12
C ILE A 606 -30.55 15.09 -8.77
N LYS A 607 -29.76 14.73 -7.77
CA LYS A 607 -29.78 15.38 -6.46
C LYS A 607 -28.71 16.47 -6.43
N SER A 608 -29.10 17.71 -6.16
CA SER A 608 -28.16 18.82 -6.02
C SER A 608 -27.28 18.65 -4.77
N SER A 609 -26.07 19.20 -4.84
CA SER A 609 -25.19 19.35 -3.69
C SER A 609 -25.90 20.10 -2.55
N PRO A 610 -25.68 19.72 -1.28
CA PRO A 610 -26.27 20.42 -0.15
C PRO A 610 -25.84 21.89 -0.13
N PHE A 611 -26.80 22.80 -0.11
CA PHE A 611 -26.58 24.24 -0.10
C PHE A 611 -27.02 24.86 1.23
N VAL A 612 -26.19 25.77 1.75
CA VAL A 612 -26.52 26.69 2.83
C VAL A 612 -26.08 28.09 2.39
N PRO A 613 -26.93 29.13 2.48
CA PRO A 613 -26.62 30.49 2.02
C PRO A 613 -25.38 31.18 2.62
N GLN A 614 -24.73 30.56 3.61
CA GLN A 614 -23.68 31.17 4.44
C GLN A 614 -22.30 30.49 4.34
N ASP A 615 -22.13 29.54 3.42
CA ASP A 615 -20.87 28.82 3.26
C ASP A 615 -19.77 29.74 2.67
N GLN A 616 -18.72 29.99 3.46
CA GLN A 616 -17.57 30.86 3.12
C GLN A 616 -16.77 30.37 1.91
N SER A 617 -17.01 29.15 1.44
CA SER A 617 -16.39 28.57 0.25
C SER A 617 -16.85 29.21 -1.08
N TYR A 618 -17.86 30.09 -1.07
CA TYR A 618 -18.35 30.78 -2.26
C TYR A 618 -18.20 32.31 -2.14
N PRO A 619 -17.47 33.00 -3.05
CA PRO A 619 -17.14 34.43 -2.93
C PRO A 619 -18.32 35.40 -3.12
N THR A 620 -19.55 34.91 -3.30
CA THR A 620 -20.70 35.75 -3.65
C THR A 620 -21.59 36.01 -2.44
N SER A 621 -21.34 37.13 -1.79
CA SER A 621 -22.33 38.10 -1.28
C SER A 621 -22.05 38.55 0.15
N THR A 622 -21.42 39.72 0.24
CA THR A 622 -21.41 40.61 1.41
C THR A 622 -22.81 41.21 1.71
N THR A 623 -23.88 40.74 1.06
CA THR A 623 -25.18 41.42 1.01
C THR A 623 -26.28 40.79 1.86
N TYR A 624 -26.10 39.59 2.40
CA TYR A 624 -27.16 38.90 3.15
C TYR A 624 -26.65 38.33 4.48
N ASN A 625 -26.99 39.00 5.59
CA ASN A 625 -26.76 38.49 6.94
C ASN A 625 -27.77 37.37 7.23
N PHE A 626 -27.42 36.12 6.94
CA PHE A 626 -28.15 34.94 7.40
C PHE A 626 -27.76 34.60 8.86
N TYR A 627 -28.62 33.92 9.61
CA TYR A 627 -28.22 33.33 10.90
C TYR A 627 -27.89 31.86 10.66
N ARG A 628 -26.70 31.42 11.08
CA ARG A 628 -26.29 30.01 11.07
C ARG A 628 -27.14 29.16 12.01
N ASN A 629 -27.59 29.79 13.09
CA ASN A 629 -28.26 29.16 14.22
C ASN A 629 -29.54 29.91 14.57
N LEU A 630 -30.67 29.20 14.55
CA LEU A 630 -31.99 29.76 14.77
C LEU A 630 -32.42 29.73 16.24
N VAL A 631 -33.02 30.82 16.69
CA VAL A 631 -33.72 30.90 17.99
C VAL A 631 -35.24 30.96 17.77
N PRO A 632 -36.05 30.39 18.67
CA PRO A 632 -37.50 30.45 18.55
C PRO A 632 -38.02 31.89 18.66
N VAL A 633 -38.77 32.32 17.66
CA VAL A 633 -39.32 33.67 17.54
C VAL A 633 -40.73 33.58 16.99
N ASP A 634 -41.64 34.41 17.49
CA ASP A 634 -43.01 34.47 17.00
C ASP A 634 -43.05 35.11 15.59
N ALA A 635 -43.82 34.54 14.66
CA ALA A 635 -43.97 35.11 13.33
C ALA A 635 -44.52 36.55 13.34
N SER A 636 -45.30 36.90 14.38
CA SER A 636 -45.90 38.22 14.58
C SER A 636 -44.92 39.30 15.06
N ILE A 637 -43.63 39.00 15.24
CA ILE A 637 -42.66 40.05 15.59
C ILE A 637 -42.44 41.06 14.45
N THR A 638 -42.75 40.67 13.21
CA THR A 638 -42.80 41.64 12.12
C THR A 638 -44.15 42.35 12.16
N PRO A 639 -44.18 43.70 12.16
CA PRO A 639 -45.43 44.44 12.11
C PRO A 639 -46.18 44.14 10.80
N ASP A 640 -47.52 44.02 10.86
CA ASP A 640 -48.35 43.77 9.68
C ASP A 640 -48.34 44.94 8.68
N HIS A 641 -48.05 46.15 9.16
CA HIS A 641 -47.93 47.36 8.37
C HIS A 641 -46.65 48.10 8.77
N PHE A 642 -45.87 48.51 7.78
CA PHE A 642 -44.65 49.28 7.98
C PHE A 642 -44.48 50.30 6.87
N ASN A 643 -44.22 51.55 7.25
CA ASN A 643 -44.05 52.67 6.34
C ASN A 643 -42.75 53.43 6.65
N LEU A 644 -42.15 53.95 5.59
CA LEU A 644 -41.02 54.86 5.65
C LEU A 644 -41.42 56.20 5.04
N ARG A 645 -41.00 57.29 5.68
CA ARG A 645 -41.15 58.65 5.16
C ARG A 645 -39.80 59.34 5.02
N VAL A 646 -39.71 60.28 4.09
CA VAL A 646 -38.54 61.13 3.93
C VAL A 646 -38.62 62.26 4.94
N ILE A 647 -37.64 62.37 5.84
CA ILE A 647 -37.58 63.48 6.82
C ILE A 647 -36.55 64.54 6.45
N GLN A 648 -35.59 64.18 5.59
CA GLN A 648 -34.58 65.08 5.09
C GLN A 648 -34.17 64.63 3.69
N ALA A 649 -34.14 65.57 2.76
CA ALA A 649 -33.65 65.36 1.39
C ALA A 649 -32.61 66.43 1.07
N TYR A 650 -31.52 66.02 0.43
CA TYR A 650 -30.49 66.95 -0.02
C TYR A 650 -30.85 67.48 -1.41
N SER A 651 -30.94 68.80 -1.54
CA SER A 651 -31.56 69.52 -2.68
C SER A 651 -30.94 69.27 -4.07
N SER A 652 -29.84 68.54 -4.16
CA SER A 652 -29.13 68.21 -5.40
C SER A 652 -28.74 66.73 -5.53
N SER A 653 -29.29 65.83 -4.70
CA SER A 653 -28.93 64.41 -4.74
C SER A 653 -30.10 63.48 -4.41
N ASN A 654 -30.00 62.21 -4.81
CA ASN A 654 -30.91 61.16 -4.35
C ASN A 654 -30.65 60.72 -2.91
N PHE A 655 -29.75 61.38 -2.19
CA PHE A 655 -29.49 61.09 -0.79
C PHE A 655 -30.67 61.58 0.07
N LYS A 656 -31.31 60.64 0.77
CA LYS A 656 -32.48 60.87 1.60
C LYS A 656 -32.30 60.20 2.96
N THR A 657 -32.76 60.88 4.00
CA THR A 657 -32.93 60.29 5.34
C THR A 657 -34.35 59.75 5.43
N LEU A 658 -34.47 58.44 5.53
CA LEU A 658 -35.75 57.75 5.73
C LEU A 658 -35.96 57.52 7.22
N GLN A 659 -37.15 57.84 7.71
CA GLN A 659 -37.59 57.54 9.07
C GLN A 659 -38.75 56.54 9.02
N ALA A 660 -38.71 55.54 9.90
CA ALA A 660 -39.85 54.69 10.15
C ALA A 660 -40.86 55.40 11.06
N ASP A 661 -42.15 55.33 10.71
CA ASP A 661 -43.22 55.95 11.51
C ASP A 661 -43.42 55.22 12.84
N ASP A 662 -43.27 53.90 12.86
CA ASP A 662 -43.36 53.07 14.07
C ASP A 662 -42.39 51.89 13.97
N VAL A 663 -41.54 51.72 14.99
CA VAL A 663 -40.65 50.56 15.14
C VAL A 663 -41.04 49.87 16.45
N PRO A 664 -41.63 48.66 16.40
CA PRO A 664 -42.18 48.03 17.58
C PRO A 664 -41.07 47.69 18.60
N ASN A 665 -41.41 47.85 19.88
CA ASN A 665 -40.50 47.58 20.99
C ASN A 665 -40.65 46.14 21.50
N ILE A 666 -40.21 45.17 20.69
CA ILE A 666 -40.35 43.75 21.01
C ILE A 666 -39.18 43.29 21.89
N GLN A 667 -39.50 42.65 23.01
CA GLN A 667 -38.49 42.02 23.87
C GLN A 667 -38.17 40.63 23.34
N CYS A 668 -36.98 40.49 22.74
CA CYS A 668 -36.45 39.20 22.37
C CYS A 668 -36.02 38.41 23.61
N ALA A 669 -36.22 37.08 23.59
CA ALA A 669 -35.76 36.18 24.66
C ALA A 669 -34.24 36.25 24.86
N CYS A 670 -33.51 36.66 23.82
CA CYS A 670 -32.11 37.02 23.87
C CYS A 670 -31.81 38.13 22.86
N GLY A 671 -30.98 39.10 23.26
CA GLY A 671 -30.43 40.11 22.36
C GLY A 671 -31.40 41.23 22.03
N SER A 672 -31.30 41.78 20.82
CA SER A 672 -32.05 42.95 20.37
C SER A 672 -33.01 42.62 19.24
N PHE A 673 -34.15 43.30 19.23
CA PHE A 673 -35.08 43.29 18.10
C PHE A 673 -34.62 44.29 17.03
N VAL A 674 -34.61 43.84 15.78
CA VAL A 674 -34.32 44.65 14.60
C VAL A 674 -35.34 44.40 13.49
N LEU A 675 -35.61 45.42 12.70
CA LEU A 675 -36.34 45.31 11.44
C LEU A 675 -35.33 45.35 10.29
N VAL A 676 -35.21 44.26 9.56
CA VAL A 676 -34.45 44.20 8.30
C VAL A 676 -35.36 44.69 7.18
N VAL A 677 -34.95 45.77 6.52
CA VAL A 677 -35.71 46.41 5.44
C VAL A 677 -34.91 46.35 4.15
N GLN A 678 -35.55 45.85 3.10
CA GLN A 678 -35.01 45.83 1.74
C GLN A 678 -35.94 46.58 0.80
N ILE A 679 -35.38 47.47 -0.01
CA ILE A 679 -36.13 48.24 -1.00
C ILE A 679 -35.68 47.79 -2.38
N TYR A 680 -36.66 47.46 -3.21
CA TYR A 680 -36.53 47.01 -4.58
C TYR A 680 -37.20 48.01 -5.52
N ASP A 681 -36.62 48.17 -6.70
CA ASP A 681 -37.29 48.79 -7.82
C ASP A 681 -38.42 47.87 -8.33
N LEU A 682 -39.36 48.42 -9.10
CA LEU A 682 -40.51 47.71 -9.63
C LEU A 682 -40.13 46.62 -10.63
N ASP A 683 -38.93 46.70 -11.20
CA ASP A 683 -38.34 45.67 -12.07
C ASP A 683 -37.71 44.49 -11.28
N GLY A 684 -37.74 44.54 -9.95
CA GLY A 684 -37.19 43.50 -9.07
C GLY A 684 -35.71 43.70 -8.70
N THR A 685 -35.08 44.81 -9.08
CA THR A 685 -33.69 45.11 -8.71
C THR A 685 -33.59 45.64 -7.28
N ILE A 686 -32.67 45.10 -6.47
CA ILE A 686 -32.44 45.61 -5.11
C ILE A 686 -31.74 46.99 -5.17
N LEU A 687 -32.31 47.98 -4.47
CA LEU A 687 -31.75 49.33 -4.39
C LEU A 687 -30.94 49.53 -3.11
N THR A 688 -31.49 49.09 -1.97
CA THR A 688 -30.87 49.28 -0.66
C THR A 688 -31.37 48.27 0.36
N SER A 689 -30.53 47.96 1.34
CA SER A 689 -30.84 47.07 2.47
C SER A 689 -30.23 47.65 3.74
N PHE A 690 -31.03 47.74 4.80
CA PHE A 690 -30.59 48.27 6.09
C PHE A 690 -31.39 47.65 7.24
N SER A 691 -30.93 47.89 8.48
CA SER A 691 -31.61 47.44 9.68
C SER A 691 -32.02 48.63 10.55
N LEU A 692 -33.24 48.59 11.08
CA LEU A 692 -33.77 49.58 12.01
C LEU A 692 -34.03 48.94 13.37
N SER A 693 -34.00 49.73 14.43
CA SER A 693 -34.33 49.31 15.78
C SER A 693 -34.99 50.46 16.53
N LYS A 694 -35.47 50.22 17.76
CA LYS A 694 -36.03 51.30 18.58
C LYS A 694 -35.04 52.45 18.83
N THR A 695 -33.74 52.16 18.87
CA THR A 695 -32.69 53.17 19.03
C THR A 695 -32.23 53.77 17.70
N ILE A 696 -32.49 53.09 16.57
CA ILE A 696 -32.11 53.49 15.23
C ILE A 696 -33.36 53.45 14.34
N VAL A 697 -34.18 54.51 14.42
CA VAL A 697 -35.44 54.63 13.66
C VAL A 697 -35.27 55.38 12.33
N GLN A 698 -34.05 55.84 12.04
CA GLN A 698 -33.70 56.60 10.85
C GLN A 698 -32.51 55.96 10.16
N THR A 699 -32.49 56.01 8.82
CA THR A 699 -31.36 55.58 8.01
C THR A 699 -31.13 56.55 6.86
N TYR A 700 -29.91 56.56 6.33
CA TYR A 700 -29.54 57.34 5.15
C TYR A 700 -29.38 56.41 3.96
N THR A 701 -30.00 56.74 2.83
CA THR A 701 -29.91 55.93 1.62
C THR A 701 -29.97 56.77 0.35
N TYR A 702 -29.45 56.22 -0.75
CA TYR A 702 -29.48 56.83 -2.06
C TYR A 702 -30.66 56.29 -2.85
N ILE A 703 -31.79 57.01 -2.84
CA ILE A 703 -33.02 56.61 -3.51
C ILE A 703 -33.74 57.82 -4.09
N ALA A 704 -34.25 57.72 -5.32
CA ALA A 704 -35.02 58.80 -5.93
C ALA A 704 -36.43 58.91 -5.31
N TYR A 705 -37.16 59.98 -5.63
CA TYR A 705 -38.60 59.99 -5.36
C TYR A 705 -39.29 59.10 -6.39
N GLY A 706 -40.25 58.27 -5.96
CA GLY A 706 -40.81 57.22 -6.81
C GLY A 706 -41.65 56.20 -6.05
N ARG A 707 -42.06 55.14 -6.78
CA ARG A 707 -42.77 53.98 -6.23
C ARG A 707 -41.81 52.79 -6.23
N TYR A 708 -41.77 52.09 -5.11
CA TYR A 708 -40.85 50.97 -4.86
C TYR A 708 -41.57 49.84 -4.15
N VAL A 709 -40.99 48.64 -4.21
CA VAL A 709 -41.44 47.51 -3.37
C VAL A 709 -40.52 47.42 -2.16
N MET A 710 -41.09 47.38 -0.98
CA MET A 710 -40.35 47.24 0.27
C MET A 710 -40.70 45.92 0.94
N TYR A 711 -39.67 45.19 1.34
CA TYR A 711 -39.81 43.99 2.16
C TYR A 711 -39.25 44.24 3.55
N VAL A 712 -39.99 43.80 4.56
CA VAL A 712 -39.68 44.03 5.96
C VAL A 712 -39.75 42.73 6.71
N THR A 713 -38.71 42.43 7.47
CA THR A 713 -38.61 41.23 8.31
C THR A 713 -38.16 41.62 9.70
N GLY A 714 -38.98 41.34 10.71
CA GLY A 714 -38.58 41.41 12.11
C GLY A 714 -37.61 40.28 12.44
N ALA A 715 -36.58 40.58 13.20
CA ALA A 715 -35.62 39.59 13.65
C ALA A 715 -35.18 39.85 15.10
N CYS A 716 -34.93 38.78 15.83
CA CYS A 716 -34.23 38.81 17.11
C CYS A 716 -32.79 38.35 16.89
N THR A 717 -31.82 39.17 17.26
CA THR A 717 -30.38 38.90 17.09
C THR A 717 -29.63 39.02 18.41
N SER A 718 -28.62 38.17 18.65
CA SER A 718 -27.78 38.26 19.87
C SER A 718 -26.90 39.52 19.90
N SER A 719 -26.53 40.06 18.74
CA SER A 719 -25.77 41.32 18.57
C SER A 719 -26.27 42.07 17.34
N ILE A 720 -26.24 43.41 17.40
CA ILE A 720 -26.57 44.29 16.26
C ILE A 720 -25.43 44.28 15.21
N LEU A 721 -24.25 43.81 15.60
CA LEU A 721 -23.04 43.76 14.76
C LEU A 721 -22.65 42.29 14.55
N PHE A 722 -22.98 41.75 13.37
CA PHE A 722 -22.46 40.50 12.77
C PHE A 722 -22.48 39.23 13.63
N ASP A 723 -23.67 38.80 14.07
CA ASP A 723 -23.79 37.51 14.75
C ASP A 723 -24.38 36.39 13.88
N SER A 724 -23.95 35.17 14.20
CA SER A 724 -24.38 33.92 13.56
C SER A 724 -25.63 33.30 14.21
N TYR A 725 -26.26 34.02 15.17
CA TYR A 725 -27.38 33.53 15.98
C TYR A 725 -28.55 34.51 15.98
N GLY A 726 -29.74 34.03 15.66
CA GLY A 726 -30.93 34.84 15.71
C GLY A 726 -32.17 34.13 15.20
N GLY A 727 -33.29 34.82 15.09
CA GLY A 727 -34.54 34.22 14.64
C GLY A 727 -35.40 35.24 13.91
N TYR A 728 -36.20 34.75 12.98
CA TYR A 728 -36.92 35.57 12.00
C TYR A 728 -38.41 35.51 12.24
N GLY A 729 -39.06 36.67 12.17
CA GLY A 729 -40.49 36.81 11.98
C GLY A 729 -40.89 36.58 10.53
N ARG A 730 -42.19 36.74 10.24
CA ARG A 730 -42.69 36.64 8.87
C ARG A 730 -42.28 37.86 8.06
N THR A 731 -41.78 37.69 6.84
CA THR A 731 -41.54 38.80 5.92
C THR A 731 -42.86 39.36 5.39
N ILE A 732 -42.99 40.68 5.34
CA ILE A 732 -44.13 41.36 4.72
C ILE A 732 -43.66 42.18 3.52
N ARG A 733 -44.56 42.33 2.53
CA ARG A 733 -44.38 43.17 1.36
C ARG A 733 -45.27 44.41 1.51
N SER A 734 -44.69 45.58 1.32
CA SER A 734 -45.38 46.87 1.33
C SER A 734 -44.99 47.68 0.12
N GLU A 735 -45.91 48.49 -0.40
CA GLU A 735 -45.60 49.46 -1.44
C GLU A 735 -45.05 50.74 -0.80
N LEU A 736 -43.85 51.16 -1.20
CA LEU A 736 -43.22 52.38 -0.71
C LEU A 736 -43.35 53.49 -1.75
N VAL A 737 -44.07 54.56 -1.42
CA VAL A 737 -44.21 55.74 -2.28
C VAL A 737 -43.49 56.92 -1.64
N LEU A 738 -42.32 57.27 -2.16
CA LEU A 738 -41.55 58.42 -1.72
C LEU A 738 -42.00 59.65 -2.49
N LYS A 739 -42.71 60.57 -1.82
CA LYS A 739 -43.16 61.86 -2.37
C LYS A 739 -42.33 63.01 -1.81
N GLU A 740 -42.17 64.05 -2.60
CA GLU A 740 -41.62 65.32 -2.12
C GLU A 740 -42.69 65.99 -1.23
N GLU A 741 -42.31 66.39 -0.01
CA GLU A 741 -43.23 67.16 0.85
C GLU A 741 -43.51 68.53 0.20
N PRO A 742 -44.77 69.00 0.18
CA PRO A 742 -45.09 70.31 -0.35
C PRO A 742 -44.33 71.39 0.44
N PRO A 743 -43.77 72.42 -0.22
CA PRO A 743 -42.96 73.43 0.44
C PRO A 743 -43.72 74.10 1.58
N SER A 744 -43.07 74.23 2.73
CA SER A 744 -43.67 74.80 3.95
C SER A 744 -44.37 76.14 3.67
N PRO A 745 -45.62 76.34 4.15
CA PRO A 745 -46.34 77.61 3.98
C PRO A 745 -45.61 78.81 4.60
N LEU A 746 -44.67 78.58 5.54
CA LEU A 746 -43.83 79.60 6.15
C LEU A 746 -42.95 80.37 5.15
N ARG A 747 -42.58 79.75 4.01
CA ARG A 747 -41.80 80.42 2.95
C ARG A 747 -42.57 81.57 2.28
N TRP A 748 -43.89 81.53 2.30
CA TRP A 748 -44.74 82.61 1.76
C TRP A 748 -45.24 83.56 2.86
N ILE A 749 -45.50 83.04 4.07
CA ILE A 749 -46.02 83.86 5.19
C ILE A 749 -45.01 84.94 5.61
N ILE A 750 -43.73 84.61 5.74
CA ILE A 750 -42.70 85.57 6.18
C ILE A 750 -42.56 86.77 5.21
N PRO A 751 -42.36 86.57 3.89
CA PRO A 751 -42.28 87.70 2.96
C PRO A 751 -43.61 88.46 2.83
N VAL A 752 -44.76 87.79 2.88
CA VAL A 752 -46.08 88.45 2.83
C VAL A 752 -46.33 89.31 4.07
N SER A 753 -45.92 88.85 5.27
CA SER A 753 -46.00 89.65 6.50
C SER A 753 -45.04 90.85 6.50
N ILE A 754 -43.84 90.71 5.93
CA ILE A 754 -42.89 91.83 5.79
C ILE A 754 -43.44 92.89 4.82
N VAL A 755 -43.98 92.46 3.67
CA VAL A 755 -44.62 93.36 2.69
C VAL A 755 -45.86 94.02 3.28
N GLY A 756 -46.70 93.27 4.02
CA GLY A 756 -47.85 93.81 4.74
C GLY A 756 -47.47 94.86 5.78
N GLY A 757 -46.40 94.62 6.55
CA GLY A 757 -45.85 95.58 7.51
C GLY A 757 -45.32 96.87 6.85
N LEU A 758 -44.61 96.74 5.72
CA LEU A 758 -44.10 97.88 4.95
C LEU A 758 -45.22 98.76 4.39
N ILE A 759 -46.33 98.17 3.93
CA ILE A 759 -47.51 98.92 3.43
C ILE A 759 -48.15 99.75 4.55
N VAL A 760 -48.27 99.20 5.76
CA VAL A 760 -48.83 99.93 6.92
C VAL A 760 -47.94 101.10 7.32
N VAL A 761 -46.61 100.92 7.34
CA VAL A 761 -45.65 101.99 7.63
C VAL A 761 -45.71 103.09 6.57
N ALA A 762 -45.72 102.73 5.28
CA ALA A 762 -45.88 103.70 4.20
C ALA A 762 -47.21 104.46 4.30
N GLY A 763 -48.31 103.77 4.62
CA GLY A 763 -49.62 104.39 4.85
C GLY A 763 -49.61 105.39 6.01
N ALA A 764 -48.96 105.06 7.13
CA ALA A 764 -48.82 105.97 8.27
C ALA A 764 -48.03 107.24 7.91
N VAL A 765 -46.93 107.11 7.15
CA VAL A 765 -46.11 108.25 6.69
C VAL A 765 -46.90 109.17 5.74
N VAL A 766 -47.65 108.60 4.78
CA VAL A 766 -48.50 109.38 3.87
C VAL A 766 -49.59 110.12 4.64
N THR A 767 -50.22 109.47 5.62
CA THR A 767 -51.26 110.07 6.47
C THR A 767 -50.69 111.21 7.32
N PHE A 768 -49.49 111.03 7.89
CA PHE A 768 -48.78 112.07 8.64
C PHE A 768 -48.41 113.29 7.76
N ILE A 769 -47.94 113.05 6.53
CA ILE A 769 -47.67 114.13 5.57
C ILE A 769 -48.96 114.89 5.21
N LEU A 770 -50.07 114.19 4.97
CA LEU A 770 -51.37 114.81 4.67
C LEU A 770 -51.91 115.65 5.83
N VAL A 771 -51.80 115.19 7.07
CA VAL A 771 -52.19 115.95 8.28
C VAL A 771 -51.34 117.22 8.43
N LYS A 772 -50.02 117.12 8.21
CA LYS A 772 -49.11 118.27 8.29
C LYS A 772 -49.36 119.30 7.17
N LYS A 773 -49.76 118.85 5.97
CA LYS A 773 -50.13 119.72 4.84
C LYS A 773 -51.46 120.45 5.10
N ARG A 774 -52.42 119.81 5.79
CA ARG A 774 -53.70 120.42 6.18
C ARG A 774 -53.54 121.48 7.28
N LEU A 775 -52.62 121.28 8.23
CA LEU A 775 -52.30 122.27 9.28
C LEU A 775 -51.64 123.55 8.72
N ARG A 776 -50.86 123.47 7.63
CA ARG A 776 -50.27 124.64 6.96
C ARG A 776 -51.26 125.49 6.16
N HIS A 777 -52.40 124.93 5.74
CA HIS A 777 -53.42 125.67 4.97
C HIS A 777 -54.39 126.46 5.86
N ASN A 778 -54.56 126.06 7.13
CA ASN A 778 -55.43 126.75 8.08
C ASN A 778 -54.76 127.93 8.82
N TYR A 779 -53.46 128.18 8.62
CA TYR A 779 -52.72 129.27 9.27
C TYR A 779 -52.57 130.55 8.41
N TYR A 780 -53.03 130.56 7.15
CA TYR A 780 -52.93 131.72 6.25
C TYR A 780 -54.26 132.48 6.05
N ARG A 781 -55.25 132.27 6.92
CA ARG A 781 -56.58 132.91 6.77
C ARG A 781 -57.22 133.35 8.08
N LEU A 782 -56.44 133.96 8.98
CA LEU A 782 -56.89 134.81 10.10
C LEU A 782 -55.69 135.70 10.52
N GLU A 783 -55.81 137.00 10.21
CA GLU A 783 -55.02 138.19 10.65
C GLU A 783 -53.50 138.27 10.38
#